data_AF-A0A7X3MIJ2-F1
#
_entry.id   AF-A0A7X3MIJ2-F1
#
_cell.length_a   1.000
_cell.length_b   1.000
_cell.length_c   1.000
_cell.angle_alpha   90.00
_cell.angle_beta   90.00
_cell.angle_gamma   90.00
#
_symmetry.space_group_name_H-M   'P 1'
#
loop_
_entity.id
_entity.type
_entity.pdbx_description
1 polymer ?
#
loop_
_entity_poly.entity_id
_entity_poly.type
_entity_poly.pdbx_seq_one_letter_code
_entity_poly.pdbx_strand_id
1 'polypeptide(L)'
;MKRKLIKRISIFALLIAMLVTMANPVSIYAEEPATDDKMTEAGDNTETNQDLDEEKETQESGGTTGTEKAGNGQYDTTKPVIEKVEFPQQGATVKADETIRLYVYAYDTGTEEGKLSVEARISADGDTVYMNTSFDIEKGCYVCEYTLSNTSAEKISISSIEVTDKASNYINYSCYENGEYKYWVSVEQQTSEEVHIKKFEFKQNGQTLDENGMLEMTLETEEELEGYRIYASFQCKNSSYTSTREFSFYSVNTENKKEFKSNNTVGIYYGDGTWTLQSIYIKKGSIGKAEYLNIDSIGECKYIVKKTVSNVTKPVITSVSLDRNGETLSAGDSVNITIEAVSDEGKLDERGYVYFRAISDIANSSKTAYVYYDEEKAVYEGVFEVTEDTYPCEWYVNSIQISDTENNSADYSAFTYNANYPYYIQVTNGNTFVNPTYDINISFSALNENGEWETIQKYQKEKVERRQTLKEIGITFPEMQSKYPGFTQTGWTDYNGNPITEDTQVVGNSSYMSIRAKYDKTLVSANYKYRKADGNISYQTQKVEVPEGMTCKELRKMVESAEAPEESYQGMSFQKWEMEMPYGCTDESPFNTDYVRIDAVYDKNSITVEYTYVDTESNWSKKTLPLLFEKGETYGSVIKKAKEYLPEDITKEYRLEQWENTSYNNNIMEDDEIAADYLSIKLRAKFSGKILLEVGYINSFNQRGNNYAKRAVFVDEGTTGKDVIKTLKEEKLPEFYPGLVFKEWKITGIGDNAVATQGQRINMEAVYENCLVRYIIDPVMALPAWDGDEYYEYETIICQVVEKGETVTCRKSFDGYENVVWSVSAPPGDTFTVEECMTFCGYGTKASEEPDQPTQPSQPENPSQPENPSIPAPGVTLPQETIDNTIKIIKSAESGGSVSIDMDGATVISKEILEAAKGKDVDVQLNMGGYTWTINGTDIKAGNLKDINLQVILDTKNIPSKTLQALAGDNPIRQLSLAHEGDFGFKASLTVNVGSEHSGQFGNLYYHDSDGKMVFINAGKINPDGNVSLEFSHASDYVIVMSDKEMSQSDVPAEISPTQKKEQVASPKKSAKTGDETNIIYWMVLGMIALGVCGILSRKKFYRG
;
A
#
# COMPACT_ATOMS: atom_id res chain seq x y z
N MET A 1 -57.68 -31.29 -26.59
CA MET A 1 -57.20 -31.73 -27.94
C MET A 1 -56.88 -30.49 -28.79
N LYS A 2 -56.23 -30.64 -29.96
CA LYS A 2 -55.61 -29.58 -30.78
C LYS A 2 -56.55 -28.43 -31.26
N ARG A 3 -55.97 -27.23 -31.39
CA ARG A 3 -56.29 -26.10 -32.32
C ARG A 3 -57.62 -25.33 -32.20
N LYS A 4 -57.57 -24.03 -32.50
CA LYS A 4 -58.71 -23.14 -32.88
C LYS A 4 -58.35 -22.23 -34.07
N LEU A 5 -59.37 -21.60 -34.68
CA LEU A 5 -59.38 -20.78 -35.90
C LEU A 5 -59.12 -19.27 -35.58
N ILE A 6 -58.82 -18.28 -36.47
CA ILE A 6 -59.02 -18.03 -37.94
C ILE A 6 -60.42 -17.40 -38.24
N LYS A 7 -60.64 -16.29 -39.01
CA LYS A 7 -59.83 -15.50 -40.00
C LYS A 7 -60.38 -14.05 -40.24
N ARG A 8 -59.49 -13.03 -40.36
CA ARG A 8 -59.60 -11.76 -41.17
C ARG A 8 -60.68 -10.67 -40.88
N ILE A 9 -60.37 -9.46 -41.41
CA ILE A 9 -61.20 -8.26 -41.76
C ILE A 9 -61.37 -7.13 -40.69
N SER A 10 -61.44 -5.87 -41.16
CA SER A 10 -61.66 -4.56 -40.48
C SER A 10 -60.43 -3.96 -39.72
N ILE A 11 -60.13 -2.65 -39.66
CA ILE A 11 -60.84 -1.34 -39.79
C ILE A 11 -61.48 -0.85 -38.46
N PHE A 12 -61.31 0.45 -38.16
CA PHE A 12 -61.57 1.21 -36.90
C PHE A 12 -60.64 0.83 -35.72
N ALA A 13 -60.02 1.73 -34.92
CA ALA A 13 -60.07 3.20 -34.70
C ALA A 13 -61.15 3.78 -33.76
N LEU A 14 -60.68 4.51 -32.73
CA LEU A 14 -61.22 5.57 -31.83
C LEU A 14 -60.76 5.31 -30.36
N LEU A 15 -60.28 6.27 -29.54
CA LEU A 15 -60.82 7.56 -29.03
C LEU A 15 -62.05 7.34 -28.11
N ILE A 16 -62.31 8.05 -26.99
CA ILE A 16 -61.85 9.31 -26.33
C ILE A 16 -61.58 8.96 -24.82
N ALA A 17 -60.78 9.57 -23.94
CA ALA A 17 -60.37 10.96 -23.60
C ALA A 17 -58.90 11.01 -23.06
N MET A 18 -58.21 12.09 -22.61
CA MET A 18 -58.49 13.52 -22.25
C MET A 18 -59.11 13.78 -20.84
N LEU A 19 -58.80 14.83 -20.06
CA LEU A 19 -57.80 15.94 -20.07
C LEU A 19 -57.75 16.62 -18.67
N VAL A 20 -56.60 17.19 -18.24
CA VAL A 20 -56.48 18.38 -17.31
C VAL A 20 -56.93 18.12 -15.83
N THR A 21 -56.45 18.79 -14.75
CA THR A 21 -55.90 20.15 -14.49
C THR A 21 -54.80 20.16 -13.40
N MET A 22 -54.05 21.26 -13.30
CA MET A 22 -53.35 21.69 -12.06
C MET A 22 -54.35 22.19 -11.00
N ALA A 23 -54.04 22.06 -9.69
CA ALA A 23 -54.18 23.11 -8.65
C ALA A 23 -53.88 22.58 -7.23
N ASN A 24 -53.27 23.42 -6.39
CA ASN A 24 -53.31 23.27 -4.93
C ASN A 24 -54.66 23.77 -4.37
N PRO A 25 -55.13 23.25 -3.23
CA PRO A 25 -55.87 24.01 -2.24
C PRO A 25 -54.96 24.46 -1.08
N VAL A 26 -55.27 25.60 -0.47
CA VAL A 26 -54.64 26.14 0.75
C VAL A 26 -55.75 26.64 1.68
N SER A 27 -55.58 26.47 3.01
CA SER A 27 -56.46 26.99 4.09
C SER A 27 -57.89 26.38 4.13
N ILE A 28 -58.70 26.47 5.20
CA ILE A 28 -58.71 27.39 6.37
C ILE A 28 -59.03 26.62 7.69
N TYR A 29 -58.66 27.22 8.84
CA TYR A 29 -59.08 26.89 10.22
C TYR A 29 -60.58 26.66 10.46
N ALA A 30 -60.89 25.82 11.45
CA ALA A 30 -61.92 26.01 12.51
C ALA A 30 -61.61 25.02 13.65
N GLU A 31 -61.12 25.46 14.82
CA GLU A 31 -61.87 25.85 16.04
C GLU A 31 -62.11 24.69 17.04
N GLU A 32 -61.82 24.96 18.32
CA GLU A 32 -62.07 24.07 19.47
C GLU A 32 -63.56 24.08 19.87
N PRO A 33 -63.97 23.23 20.84
CA PRO A 33 -64.24 23.85 22.15
C PRO A 33 -63.71 23.07 23.36
N ALA A 34 -63.41 23.79 24.43
CA ALA A 34 -62.95 23.25 25.71
C ALA A 34 -64.10 22.91 26.69
N THR A 35 -63.80 22.04 27.67
CA THR A 35 -64.12 22.04 29.12
C THR A 35 -64.02 20.59 29.61
N ASP A 36 -63.28 20.14 30.64
CA ASP A 36 -62.66 20.69 31.87
C ASP A 36 -63.26 20.00 33.13
N ASP A 37 -62.39 19.84 34.14
CA ASP A 37 -62.67 19.67 35.57
C ASP A 37 -62.96 18.28 36.23
N LYS A 38 -62.33 18.10 37.42
CA LYS A 38 -62.54 17.16 38.56
C LYS A 38 -62.22 15.65 38.53
N MET A 39 -61.05 15.33 39.11
CA MET A 39 -60.85 14.66 40.43
C MET A 39 -61.88 13.64 40.98
N THR A 40 -61.39 12.51 41.50
CA THR A 40 -61.32 12.25 42.97
C THR A 40 -60.39 11.06 43.32
N GLU A 41 -60.00 10.94 44.60
CA GLU A 41 -58.95 10.04 45.14
C GLU A 41 -59.51 8.87 46.01
N ALA A 42 -58.59 8.11 46.63
CA ALA A 42 -58.76 7.10 47.69
C ALA A 42 -59.42 5.77 47.27
N GLY A 43 -59.15 4.61 47.90
CA GLY A 43 -58.33 4.22 49.07
C GLY A 43 -58.64 2.72 49.34
N ASP A 44 -58.08 2.00 50.32
CA ASP A 44 -57.10 2.25 51.39
C ASP A 44 -56.44 0.90 51.77
N ASN A 45 -55.50 0.90 52.72
CA ASN A 45 -54.64 -0.20 53.16
C ASN A 45 -55.34 -1.23 54.09
N THR A 46 -54.65 -2.33 54.41
CA THR A 46 -54.29 -2.79 55.78
C THR A 46 -53.77 -4.27 55.77
N GLU A 47 -52.52 -4.53 56.17
CA GLU A 47 -52.03 -4.99 57.51
C GLU A 47 -51.97 -6.54 57.68
N THR A 48 -51.10 -7.19 58.49
CA THR A 48 -49.85 -6.83 59.23
C THR A 48 -49.09 -8.10 59.70
N ASN A 49 -47.84 -7.94 60.19
CA ASN A 49 -47.08 -8.80 61.15
C ASN A 49 -46.40 -10.09 60.61
N GLN A 50 -45.21 -10.52 61.10
CA GLN A 50 -44.18 -9.87 61.95
C GLN A 50 -42.81 -10.60 61.86
N ASP A 51 -41.71 -9.86 62.05
CA ASP A 51 -40.44 -10.11 62.79
C ASP A 51 -40.00 -11.58 63.08
N LEU A 52 -38.73 -12.03 62.97
CA LEU A 52 -37.40 -11.46 62.62
C LEU A 52 -36.47 -12.70 62.29
N ASP A 53 -35.13 -12.72 62.12
CA ASP A 53 -33.99 -11.81 62.39
C ASP A 53 -32.73 -12.19 61.55
N GLU A 54 -31.64 -11.40 61.67
CA GLU A 54 -30.21 -11.61 61.27
C GLU A 54 -29.77 -11.70 59.78
N GLU A 55 -28.55 -11.18 59.55
CA GLU A 55 -28.00 -10.64 58.29
C GLU A 55 -27.57 -11.65 57.20
N LYS A 56 -27.67 -11.21 55.94
CA LYS A 56 -26.59 -11.42 54.94
C LYS A 56 -26.62 -10.34 53.85
N GLU A 57 -25.45 -9.83 53.49
CA GLU A 57 -25.28 -8.90 52.36
C GLU A 57 -25.55 -9.63 51.03
N THR A 58 -26.29 -8.97 50.13
CA THR A 58 -26.38 -9.32 48.71
C THR A 58 -26.07 -8.09 47.88
N GLN A 59 -25.16 -8.24 46.91
CA GLN A 59 -24.83 -7.21 45.94
C GLN A 59 -26.03 -6.99 44.99
N GLU A 60 -26.30 -5.74 44.62
CA GLU A 60 -27.36 -5.42 43.67
C GLU A 60 -26.99 -5.94 42.27
N SER A 61 -27.90 -6.73 41.68
CA SER A 61 -27.79 -7.18 40.29
C SER A 61 -28.07 -6.03 39.32
N GLY A 62 -27.36 -6.00 38.19
CA GLY A 62 -27.43 -4.91 37.21
C GLY A 62 -28.85 -4.55 36.76
N GLY A 63 -29.11 -3.24 36.65
CA GLY A 63 -30.42 -2.72 36.26
C GLY A 63 -30.76 -2.99 34.79
N THR A 64 -31.93 -3.55 34.55
CA THR A 64 -32.43 -3.87 33.21
C THR A 64 -32.72 -2.61 32.40
N THR A 65 -31.87 -2.29 31.42
CA THR A 65 -32.10 -1.19 30.47
C THR A 65 -33.10 -1.60 29.39
N GLY A 66 -34.38 -1.30 29.59
CA GLY A 66 -35.40 -1.52 28.55
C GLY A 66 -35.18 -0.61 27.34
N THR A 67 -35.02 -1.19 26.16
CA THR A 67 -34.95 -0.44 24.89
C THR A 67 -36.33 0.07 24.50
N GLU A 68 -36.52 1.39 24.44
CA GLU A 68 -37.75 1.95 23.89
C GLU A 68 -37.80 1.84 22.36
N LYS A 69 -38.99 1.55 21.85
CA LYS A 69 -39.23 1.31 20.43
C LYS A 69 -39.30 2.65 19.70
N ALA A 70 -38.57 2.80 18.60
CA ALA A 70 -38.78 3.90 17.66
C ALA A 70 -40.27 3.99 17.30
N GLY A 71 -40.82 5.21 17.23
CA GLY A 71 -42.25 5.53 17.40
C GLY A 71 -43.26 4.95 16.39
N ASN A 72 -42.85 3.97 15.58
CA ASN A 72 -43.67 3.23 14.62
C ASN A 72 -43.59 1.70 14.80
N GLY A 73 -42.92 1.20 15.85
CA GLY A 73 -42.83 -0.23 16.18
C GLY A 73 -41.80 -1.02 15.36
N GLN A 74 -40.79 -0.34 14.82
CA GLN A 74 -39.65 -0.93 14.11
C GLN A 74 -38.39 -0.85 15.00
N TYR A 75 -37.48 -1.81 14.88
CA TYR A 75 -36.19 -1.81 15.60
C TYR A 75 -35.22 -0.83 14.94
N ASP A 76 -34.40 -0.13 15.73
CA ASP A 76 -33.48 0.88 15.20
C ASP A 76 -32.19 0.25 14.66
N THR A 77 -31.86 0.64 13.43
CA THR A 77 -30.69 0.16 12.67
C THR A 77 -29.91 1.34 12.08
N THR A 78 -30.24 2.56 12.53
CA THR A 78 -29.59 3.80 12.10
C THR A 78 -28.30 3.99 12.89
N LYS A 79 -27.19 4.32 12.24
CA LYS A 79 -25.97 4.73 12.97
C LYS A 79 -26.11 6.21 13.39
N PRO A 80 -25.67 6.58 14.62
CA PRO A 80 -25.58 7.98 15.03
C PRO A 80 -24.84 8.86 14.04
N VAL A 81 -25.14 10.15 14.05
CA VAL A 81 -24.48 11.18 13.23
C VAL A 81 -23.66 12.07 14.15
N ILE A 82 -22.35 12.17 13.90
CA ILE A 82 -21.48 13.18 14.50
C ILE A 82 -21.43 14.38 13.54
N GLU A 83 -22.05 15.49 13.92
CA GLU A 83 -22.12 16.70 13.09
C GLU A 83 -20.80 17.47 13.10
N LYS A 84 -20.19 17.62 14.28
CA LYS A 84 -18.89 18.28 14.47
C LYS A 84 -18.25 17.87 15.80
N VAL A 85 -16.93 18.05 15.85
CA VAL A 85 -16.11 17.91 17.07
C VAL A 85 -15.32 19.21 17.25
N GLU A 86 -15.44 19.84 18.42
CA GLU A 86 -14.77 21.08 18.77
C GLU A 86 -13.84 20.87 19.96
N PHE A 87 -12.57 21.25 19.81
CA PHE A 87 -11.54 21.13 20.83
C PHE A 87 -10.90 22.51 21.08
N PRO A 88 -11.40 23.34 22.01
CA PRO A 88 -10.98 24.73 22.16
C PRO A 88 -9.51 24.91 22.56
N GLN A 89 -8.91 23.90 23.20
CA GLN A 89 -7.49 23.87 23.56
C GLN A 89 -6.57 23.44 22.40
N GLN A 90 -7.08 23.25 21.17
CA GLN A 90 -6.30 22.72 20.05
C GLN A 90 -4.97 23.45 19.82
N GLY A 91 -3.86 22.69 19.88
CA GLY A 91 -2.51 23.19 19.67
C GLY A 91 -1.98 24.11 20.78
N ALA A 92 -2.73 24.30 21.87
CA ALA A 92 -2.31 25.12 23.00
C ALA A 92 -1.36 24.35 23.94
N THR A 93 -0.55 25.11 24.69
CA THR A 93 0.12 24.59 25.88
C THR A 93 -0.80 24.78 27.08
N VAL A 94 -1.17 23.68 27.73
CA VAL A 94 -2.01 23.64 28.94
C VAL A 94 -1.17 23.24 30.16
N LYS A 95 -1.68 23.47 31.37
CA LYS A 95 -0.95 23.12 32.59
C LYS A 95 -1.16 21.66 33.00
N ALA A 96 -0.19 21.11 33.72
CA ALA A 96 -0.23 19.72 34.18
C ALA A 96 -1.37 19.43 35.19
N ASP A 97 -2.06 20.46 35.70
CA ASP A 97 -3.25 20.42 36.58
C ASP A 97 -4.56 20.86 35.87
N GLU A 98 -4.54 21.11 34.56
CA GLU A 98 -5.65 21.73 33.83
C GLU A 98 -6.66 20.73 33.24
N THR A 99 -7.95 21.10 33.19
CA THR A 99 -8.99 20.29 32.52
C THR A 99 -9.08 20.60 31.02
N ILE A 100 -8.65 19.67 30.19
CA ILE A 100 -8.92 19.69 28.75
C ILE A 100 -10.38 19.28 28.47
N ARG A 101 -10.98 19.90 27.45
CA ARG A 101 -12.42 19.74 27.12
C ARG A 101 -12.61 19.52 25.63
N LEU A 102 -13.36 18.48 25.29
CA LEU A 102 -13.75 18.13 23.93
C LEU A 102 -15.28 18.16 23.83
N TYR A 103 -15.81 18.83 22.83
CA TYR A 103 -17.24 18.95 22.59
C TYR A 103 -17.63 18.14 21.36
N VAL A 104 -18.44 17.10 21.56
CA VAL A 104 -18.93 16.21 20.50
C VAL A 104 -20.41 16.49 20.26
N TYR A 105 -20.71 17.01 19.08
CA TYR A 105 -22.08 17.30 18.65
C TYR A 105 -22.57 16.10 17.85
N ALA A 106 -23.47 15.32 18.43
CA ALA A 106 -23.98 14.11 17.83
C ALA A 106 -25.45 13.87 18.19
N TYR A 107 -26.19 13.31 17.25
CA TYR A 107 -27.60 12.93 17.39
C TYR A 107 -27.86 11.57 16.75
N ASP A 108 -29.04 11.02 17.03
CA ASP A 108 -29.58 9.81 16.40
C ASP A 108 -31.10 9.97 16.17
N THR A 109 -31.68 9.18 15.27
CA THR A 109 -33.10 9.29 14.86
C THR A 109 -34.05 8.28 15.53
N GLY A 110 -33.70 7.82 16.72
CA GLY A 110 -34.59 7.08 17.63
C GLY A 110 -34.25 7.29 19.11
N THR A 111 -32.99 7.58 19.42
CA THR A 111 -32.49 7.88 20.76
C THR A 111 -32.86 9.32 21.20
N GLU A 112 -33.33 9.47 22.45
CA GLU A 112 -33.61 10.79 23.03
C GLU A 112 -32.34 11.64 23.16
N GLU A 113 -32.49 12.96 23.13
CA GLU A 113 -31.40 13.91 23.36
C GLU A 113 -30.67 13.63 24.69
N GLY A 114 -29.34 13.59 24.67
CA GLY A 114 -28.51 13.27 25.83
C GLY A 114 -28.45 11.78 26.23
N LYS A 115 -28.98 10.84 25.42
CA LYS A 115 -28.96 9.39 25.72
C LYS A 115 -28.01 8.53 24.87
N LEU A 116 -27.33 9.07 23.86
CA LEU A 116 -26.19 8.41 23.23
C LEU A 116 -25.08 8.17 24.27
N SER A 117 -24.35 7.06 24.13
CA SER A 117 -23.04 6.89 24.73
C SER A 117 -21.99 7.57 23.85
N VAL A 118 -21.06 8.32 24.45
CA VAL A 118 -19.94 8.95 23.73
C VAL A 118 -18.63 8.64 24.47
N GLU A 119 -17.76 7.88 23.83
CA GLU A 119 -16.44 7.52 24.34
C GLU A 119 -15.35 8.31 23.62
N ALA A 120 -14.82 9.36 24.25
CA ALA A 120 -13.58 10.00 23.82
C ALA A 120 -12.38 9.43 24.60
N ARG A 121 -11.28 9.18 23.90
CA ARG A 121 -10.02 8.69 24.49
C ARG A 121 -8.86 9.61 24.14
N ILE A 122 -7.91 9.73 25.07
CA ILE A 122 -6.66 10.49 24.91
C ILE A 122 -5.45 9.56 24.98
N SER A 123 -4.38 9.90 24.26
CA SER A 123 -3.11 9.15 24.26
C SER A 123 -1.90 10.07 24.41
N ALA A 124 -0.91 9.58 25.14
CA ALA A 124 0.44 10.12 25.27
C ALA A 124 1.41 8.97 25.60
N ASP A 125 2.66 9.04 25.13
CA ASP A 125 3.75 8.12 25.44
C ASP A 125 3.42 6.61 25.34
N GLY A 126 2.49 6.25 24.44
CA GLY A 126 2.00 4.89 24.19
C GLY A 126 0.82 4.43 25.06
N ASP A 127 0.49 5.14 26.15
CA ASP A 127 -0.69 4.86 26.97
C ASP A 127 -1.95 5.47 26.32
N THR A 128 -3.14 5.00 26.73
CA THR A 128 -4.45 5.56 26.33
C THR A 128 -5.45 5.52 27.49
N VAL A 129 -6.22 6.59 27.68
CA VAL A 129 -7.18 6.75 28.79
C VAL A 129 -8.48 7.42 28.31
N TYR A 130 -9.60 7.06 28.92
CA TYR A 130 -10.93 7.62 28.65
C TYR A 130 -11.09 9.03 29.25
N MET A 131 -11.84 9.88 28.55
CA MET A 131 -12.36 11.14 29.10
C MET A 131 -13.68 10.88 29.83
N ASN A 132 -14.01 11.71 30.82
CA ASN A 132 -15.30 11.67 31.50
C ASN A 132 -16.35 12.39 30.64
N THR A 133 -17.35 11.68 30.16
CA THR A 133 -18.42 12.22 29.31
C THR A 133 -19.61 12.68 30.13
N SER A 134 -20.15 13.86 29.78
CA SER A 134 -21.44 14.38 30.26
C SER A 134 -22.22 15.03 29.10
N PHE A 135 -23.51 15.34 29.27
CA PHE A 135 -24.30 16.05 28.27
C PHE A 135 -24.66 17.47 28.73
N ASP A 136 -24.40 18.46 27.89
CA ASP A 136 -24.67 19.88 28.12
C ASP A 136 -25.92 20.31 27.35
N ILE A 137 -27.02 20.46 28.10
CA ILE A 137 -28.36 20.81 27.58
C ILE A 137 -28.40 22.26 27.05
N GLU A 138 -27.55 23.17 27.53
CA GLU A 138 -27.52 24.55 27.02
C GLU A 138 -26.78 24.65 25.67
N LYS A 139 -25.88 23.71 25.38
CA LYS A 139 -25.12 23.63 24.12
C LYS A 139 -25.64 22.59 23.13
N GLY A 140 -26.46 21.63 23.56
CA GLY A 140 -26.91 20.50 22.75
C GLY A 140 -25.77 19.56 22.35
N CYS A 141 -24.83 19.27 23.27
CA CYS A 141 -23.64 18.49 22.95
C CYS A 141 -23.09 17.69 24.12
N TYR A 142 -22.30 16.66 23.80
CA TYR A 142 -21.54 15.90 24.78
C TYR A 142 -20.23 16.61 25.12
N VAL A 143 -19.96 16.78 26.40
CA VAL A 143 -18.72 17.35 26.93
C VAL A 143 -17.89 16.23 27.52
N CYS A 144 -16.80 15.90 26.84
CA CYS A 144 -15.79 14.96 27.30
C CYS A 144 -14.66 15.75 28.00
N GLU A 145 -14.50 15.55 29.31
CA GLU A 145 -13.52 16.26 30.13
C GLU A 145 -12.41 15.32 30.62
N TYR A 146 -11.18 15.81 30.67
CA TYR A 146 -10.10 15.13 31.39
C TYR A 146 -9.23 16.15 32.13
N THR A 147 -9.12 16.00 33.45
CA THR A 147 -8.23 16.81 34.27
C THR A 147 -6.84 16.20 34.27
N LEU A 148 -5.91 16.88 33.61
CA LEU A 148 -4.49 16.59 33.73
C LEU A 148 -4.14 16.65 35.22
N SER A 149 -3.53 15.58 35.73
CA SER A 149 -3.37 15.37 37.17
C SER A 149 -1.89 15.19 37.49
N ASN A 150 -1.14 16.28 37.38
CA ASN A 150 0.32 16.35 37.44
C ASN A 150 1.01 15.37 36.46
N THR A 151 0.53 15.29 35.21
CA THR A 151 1.17 14.43 34.19
C THR A 151 2.55 14.96 33.77
N SER A 152 3.49 14.04 33.48
CA SER A 152 4.80 14.34 32.90
C SER A 152 4.87 14.13 31.36
N ALA A 153 3.72 13.93 30.70
CA ALA A 153 3.64 13.89 29.23
C ALA A 153 4.05 15.24 28.60
N GLU A 154 4.66 15.21 27.42
CA GLU A 154 5.01 16.42 26.65
C GLU A 154 3.88 16.87 25.70
N LYS A 155 3.19 15.90 25.09
CA LYS A 155 2.07 16.09 24.16
C LYS A 155 0.98 15.06 24.45
N ILE A 156 -0.28 15.49 24.42
CA ILE A 156 -1.46 14.63 24.59
C ILE A 156 -2.36 14.82 23.38
N SER A 157 -2.84 13.73 22.79
CA SER A 157 -3.68 13.75 21.59
C SER A 157 -5.00 13.02 21.81
N ILE A 158 -6.10 13.46 21.19
CA ILE A 158 -7.36 12.70 21.18
C ILE A 158 -7.20 11.53 20.21
N SER A 159 -7.27 10.29 20.69
CA SER A 159 -6.91 9.10 19.92
C SER A 159 -8.11 8.38 19.28
N SER A 160 -9.29 8.45 19.90
CA SER A 160 -10.55 7.97 19.33
C SER A 160 -11.75 8.74 19.88
N ILE A 161 -12.82 8.84 19.10
CA ILE A 161 -14.14 9.28 19.56
C ILE A 161 -15.16 8.32 18.93
N GLU A 162 -15.86 7.56 19.76
CA GLU A 162 -16.95 6.66 19.36
C GLU A 162 -18.28 7.20 19.90
N VAL A 163 -19.35 7.08 19.10
CA VAL A 163 -20.72 7.45 19.49
C VAL A 163 -21.67 6.29 19.19
N THR A 164 -22.43 5.88 20.19
CA THR A 164 -23.26 4.66 20.16
C THR A 164 -24.68 4.94 20.69
N ASP A 165 -25.70 4.43 20.00
CA ASP A 165 -27.12 4.59 20.35
C ASP A 165 -27.64 3.57 21.40
N LYS A 166 -28.94 3.64 21.71
CA LYS A 166 -29.61 2.64 22.58
C LYS A 166 -29.72 1.24 21.96
N ALA A 167 -29.60 1.10 20.63
CA ALA A 167 -29.69 -0.17 19.89
C ALA A 167 -28.32 -0.80 19.56
N SER A 168 -27.23 -0.22 20.10
CA SER A 168 -25.83 -0.59 19.84
C SER A 168 -25.31 -0.29 18.42
N ASN A 169 -26.03 0.47 17.58
CA ASN A 169 -25.45 1.05 16.37
C ASN A 169 -24.43 2.13 16.77
N TYR A 170 -23.24 2.11 16.17
CA TYR A 170 -22.16 3.04 16.52
C TYR A 170 -21.51 3.68 15.30
N ILE A 171 -20.83 4.80 15.51
CA ILE A 171 -19.96 5.47 14.53
C ILE A 171 -18.65 5.90 15.21
N ASN A 172 -17.53 5.69 14.52
CA ASN A 172 -16.21 6.17 14.94
C ASN A 172 -15.82 7.44 14.16
N TYR A 173 -15.41 8.48 14.86
CA TYR A 173 -14.85 9.69 14.26
C TYR A 173 -13.38 9.48 13.92
N SER A 174 -12.96 9.83 12.70
CA SER A 174 -11.53 9.79 12.35
C SER A 174 -10.77 10.94 13.02
N CYS A 175 -10.09 10.62 14.12
CA CYS A 175 -9.18 11.52 14.84
C CYS A 175 -7.82 11.71 14.14
N TYR A 176 -7.59 11.08 12.99
CA TYR A 176 -6.31 11.09 12.27
C TYR A 176 -6.41 11.80 10.91
N GLU A 177 -5.33 12.46 10.50
CA GLU A 177 -5.18 13.10 9.20
C GLU A 177 -3.70 13.06 8.77
N ASN A 178 -3.41 12.62 7.55
CA ASN A 178 -2.05 12.51 6.99
C ASN A 178 -1.04 11.75 7.87
N GLY A 179 -1.51 10.85 8.74
CA GLY A 179 -0.69 10.08 9.68
C GLY A 179 -0.53 10.69 11.08
N GLU A 180 -0.99 11.93 11.30
CA GLU A 180 -0.97 12.60 12.60
C GLU A 180 -2.36 12.67 13.27
N TYR A 181 -2.37 12.94 14.58
CA TYR A 181 -3.60 13.23 15.32
C TYR A 181 -4.09 14.65 15.04
N LYS A 182 -5.37 14.78 14.64
CA LYS A 182 -6.04 16.07 14.41
C LYS A 182 -6.07 16.96 15.66
N TYR A 183 -6.37 16.37 16.82
CA TYR A 183 -6.61 17.10 18.06
C TYR A 183 -5.53 16.80 19.10
N TRP A 184 -4.84 17.82 19.59
CA TRP A 184 -3.75 17.68 20.58
C TRP A 184 -3.48 18.95 21.39
N VAL A 185 -2.84 18.77 22.55
CA VAL A 185 -2.24 19.82 23.39
C VAL A 185 -0.78 19.51 23.71
N SER A 186 0.01 20.53 23.98
CA SER A 186 1.28 20.40 24.73
C SER A 186 1.04 20.64 26.22
N VAL A 187 1.88 20.10 27.09
CA VAL A 187 1.75 20.31 28.55
C VAL A 187 2.96 21.09 29.09
N GLU A 188 2.72 22.13 29.91
CA GLU A 188 3.77 22.85 30.64
C GLU A 188 4.56 21.87 31.52
N GLN A 189 5.84 21.66 31.16
CA GLN A 189 6.71 20.71 31.85
C GLN A 189 7.01 21.19 33.27
N GLN A 190 6.59 20.41 34.27
CA GLN A 190 7.04 20.56 35.64
C GLN A 190 8.40 19.86 35.82
N THR A 191 9.31 20.44 36.59
CA THR A 191 10.54 19.77 37.00
C THR A 191 10.18 18.60 37.91
N SER A 192 10.42 17.37 37.47
CA SER A 192 10.36 16.20 38.36
C SER A 192 11.47 16.29 39.41
N GLU A 193 11.20 15.77 40.60
CA GLU A 193 12.21 15.64 41.66
C GLU A 193 12.98 14.33 41.44
N GLU A 194 14.29 14.32 41.71
CA GLU A 194 15.13 13.14 41.49
C GLU A 194 14.80 12.07 42.54
N VAL A 195 14.41 10.87 42.08
CA VAL A 195 13.92 9.78 42.93
C VAL A 195 15.00 8.70 43.10
N HIS A 196 15.35 8.42 44.35
CA HIS A 196 16.42 7.51 44.73
C HIS A 196 15.88 6.20 45.31
N ILE A 197 16.35 5.07 44.78
CA ILE A 197 16.08 3.75 45.36
C ILE A 197 16.98 3.57 46.59
N LYS A 198 16.36 3.69 47.77
CA LYS A 198 16.99 3.40 49.06
C LYS A 198 17.20 1.89 49.26
N LYS A 199 16.26 1.08 48.79
CA LYS A 199 16.30 -0.39 48.91
C LYS A 199 15.42 -1.07 47.86
N PHE A 200 15.86 -2.22 47.36
CA PHE A 200 15.03 -3.16 46.60
C PHE A 200 15.33 -4.59 47.07
N GLU A 201 14.31 -5.42 47.25
CA GLU A 201 14.48 -6.85 47.52
C GLU A 201 13.50 -7.67 46.68
N PHE A 202 14.03 -8.62 45.90
CA PHE A 202 13.25 -9.67 45.26
C PHE A 202 13.53 -11.00 45.97
N LYS A 203 12.53 -11.59 46.63
CA LYS A 203 12.76 -12.77 47.50
C LYS A 203 13.19 -14.00 46.70
N GLN A 204 12.72 -14.13 45.46
CA GLN A 204 13.01 -15.25 44.57
C GLN A 204 14.25 -15.01 43.68
N ASN A 205 15.12 -14.05 44.01
CA ASN A 205 16.34 -13.81 43.25
C ASN A 205 17.23 -15.06 43.17
N GLY A 206 17.62 -15.44 41.96
CA GLY A 206 18.39 -16.65 41.63
C GLY A 206 17.60 -17.96 41.67
N GLN A 207 16.30 -17.95 41.98
CA GLN A 207 15.50 -19.18 42.11
C GLN A 207 14.94 -19.66 40.76
N THR A 208 14.72 -20.97 40.65
CA THR A 208 13.91 -21.57 39.58
C THR A 208 12.47 -21.71 40.07
N LEU A 209 11.53 -21.28 39.24
CA LEU A 209 10.10 -21.27 39.51
C LEU A 209 9.35 -22.04 38.41
N ASP A 210 8.34 -22.76 38.84
CA ASP A 210 7.31 -23.39 38.02
C ASP A 210 6.17 -22.41 37.69
N GLU A 211 5.17 -22.89 36.94
CA GLU A 211 3.96 -22.12 36.67
C GLU A 211 3.16 -21.86 37.97
N ASN A 212 2.64 -20.64 38.09
CA ASN A 212 2.06 -20.10 39.32
C ASN A 212 3.06 -19.87 40.48
N GLY A 213 4.35 -20.13 40.30
CA GLY A 213 5.39 -19.82 41.28
C GLY A 213 5.39 -18.33 41.68
N MET A 214 5.48 -18.05 42.98
CA MET A 214 5.34 -16.69 43.51
C MET A 214 6.52 -15.77 43.19
N LEU A 215 6.21 -14.51 42.89
CA LEU A 215 7.15 -13.40 42.68
C LEU A 215 6.85 -12.30 43.70
N GLU A 216 7.68 -12.18 44.74
CA GLU A 216 7.52 -11.19 45.82
C GLU A 216 8.66 -10.17 45.81
N MET A 217 8.31 -8.90 45.63
CA MET A 217 9.24 -7.78 45.60
C MET A 217 8.87 -6.68 46.61
N THR A 218 9.89 -6.06 47.21
CA THR A 218 9.78 -4.83 47.99
C THR A 218 10.65 -3.74 47.36
N LEU A 219 10.19 -2.49 47.48
CA LEU A 219 10.93 -1.29 47.08
C LEU A 219 10.79 -0.23 48.19
N GLU A 220 11.87 0.46 48.48
CA GLU A 220 11.93 1.59 49.41
C GLU A 220 12.63 2.77 48.72
N THR A 221 12.06 3.97 48.80
CA THR A 221 12.62 5.22 48.23
C THR A 221 13.10 6.19 49.32
N GLU A 222 13.97 7.13 48.97
CA GLU A 222 14.34 8.22 49.90
C GLU A 222 13.26 9.31 49.94
N GLU A 223 12.58 9.56 48.83
CA GLU A 223 11.51 10.53 48.60
C GLU A 223 10.11 9.90 48.78
N GLU A 224 9.08 10.72 49.00
CA GLU A 224 7.67 10.29 49.09
C GLU A 224 6.99 10.36 47.71
N LEU A 225 6.53 9.22 47.20
CA LEU A 225 5.95 9.13 45.86
C LEU A 225 4.42 9.18 45.91
N GLU A 226 3.86 10.38 45.83
CA GLU A 226 2.42 10.61 45.66
C GLU A 226 2.03 10.73 44.17
N GLY A 227 0.97 10.02 43.77
CA GLY A 227 0.43 10.06 42.39
C GLY A 227 1.18 9.22 41.36
N TYR A 228 2.31 8.61 41.72
CA TYR A 228 3.07 7.74 40.84
C TYR A 228 2.55 6.29 40.84
N ARG A 229 2.57 5.67 39.67
CA ARG A 229 2.62 4.20 39.51
C ARG A 229 4.08 3.78 39.36
N ILE A 230 4.46 2.66 39.96
CA ILE A 230 5.84 2.17 39.97
C ILE A 230 5.87 0.76 39.40
N TYR A 231 6.86 0.46 38.55
CA TYR A 231 6.98 -0.80 37.83
C TYR A 231 8.43 -1.33 37.90
N ALA A 232 8.58 -2.64 38.05
CA ALA A 232 9.83 -3.35 37.75
C ALA A 232 9.67 -4.15 36.46
N SER A 233 10.58 -3.98 35.51
CA SER A 233 10.53 -4.64 34.20
C SER A 233 11.59 -5.75 34.15
N PHE A 234 11.14 -6.99 33.94
CA PHE A 234 12.00 -8.16 33.77
C PHE A 234 11.96 -8.63 32.31
N GLN A 235 13.10 -9.02 31.78
CA GLN A 235 13.25 -9.48 30.40
C GLN A 235 13.89 -10.87 30.34
N CYS A 236 13.28 -11.75 29.54
CA CYS A 236 13.88 -13.00 29.10
C CYS A 236 14.27 -12.87 27.62
N LYS A 237 15.48 -13.30 27.29
CA LYS A 237 15.99 -13.40 25.92
C LYS A 237 16.32 -14.86 25.63
N ASN A 238 15.95 -15.31 24.44
CA ASN A 238 16.28 -16.61 23.88
C ASN A 238 16.57 -16.43 22.37
N SER A 239 17.22 -17.41 21.73
CA SER A 239 17.67 -17.32 20.33
C SER A 239 16.55 -17.19 19.28
N SER A 240 15.29 -17.25 19.71
CA SER A 240 14.10 -17.09 18.88
C SER A 240 13.12 -16.00 19.34
N TYR A 241 13.29 -15.42 20.54
CA TYR A 241 12.40 -14.35 21.04
C TYR A 241 13.04 -13.52 22.16
N THR A 242 12.59 -12.27 22.29
CA THR A 242 12.75 -11.46 23.50
C THR A 242 11.36 -11.19 24.08
N SER A 243 11.18 -11.37 25.39
CA SER A 243 9.91 -11.20 26.08
C SER A 243 10.12 -10.37 27.35
N THR A 244 9.32 -9.32 27.53
CA THR A 244 9.38 -8.43 28.69
C THR A 244 8.10 -8.60 29.53
N ARG A 245 8.21 -8.51 30.86
CA ARG A 245 7.08 -8.55 31.81
C ARG A 245 7.29 -7.47 32.86
N GLU A 246 6.24 -6.72 33.13
CA GLU A 246 6.24 -5.58 34.02
C GLU A 246 5.37 -5.86 35.24
N PHE A 247 5.90 -5.58 36.42
CA PHE A 247 5.24 -5.82 37.70
C PHE A 247 4.97 -4.50 38.40
N SER A 248 3.71 -4.12 38.51
CA SER A 248 3.30 -2.91 39.23
C SER A 248 3.46 -3.09 40.75
N PHE A 249 3.82 -2.02 41.44
CA PHE A 249 3.89 -1.97 42.89
C PHE A 249 2.72 -1.17 43.47
N TYR A 250 2.29 -1.54 44.67
CA TYR A 250 1.34 -0.81 45.51
C TYR A 250 2.04 -0.35 46.79
N SER A 251 1.62 0.78 47.36
CA SER A 251 2.20 1.27 48.60
C SER A 251 1.81 0.40 49.80
N VAL A 252 2.76 0.20 50.72
CA VAL A 252 2.58 -0.54 51.98
C VAL A 252 1.93 0.34 53.05
N ASN A 253 2.11 1.67 52.96
CA ASN A 253 1.61 2.62 53.93
C ASN A 253 1.06 3.87 53.23
N THR A 254 -0.25 4.10 53.36
CA THR A 254 -0.94 5.25 52.75
C THR A 254 -0.55 6.61 53.34
N GLU A 255 0.01 6.64 54.56
CA GLU A 255 0.48 7.86 55.25
C GLU A 255 1.98 8.15 55.01
N ASN A 256 2.77 7.14 54.62
CA ASN A 256 4.22 7.26 54.38
C ASN A 256 4.58 6.56 53.06
N LYS A 257 4.49 7.30 51.95
CA LYS A 257 4.54 6.77 50.58
C LYS A 257 5.98 6.52 50.10
N LYS A 258 6.76 5.80 50.91
CA LYS A 258 8.15 5.38 50.62
C LYS A 258 8.32 3.88 50.51
N GLU A 259 7.46 3.10 51.16
CA GLU A 259 7.49 1.63 51.11
C GLU A 259 6.46 1.10 50.11
N PHE A 260 6.91 0.19 49.25
CA PHE A 260 6.12 -0.39 48.16
C PHE A 260 6.32 -1.91 48.07
N LYS A 261 5.28 -2.63 47.63
CA LYS A 261 5.29 -4.09 47.43
C LYS A 261 4.70 -4.46 46.08
N SER A 262 5.17 -5.58 45.54
CA SER A 262 4.56 -6.25 44.39
C SER A 262 4.53 -7.75 44.64
N ASN A 263 3.34 -8.35 44.53
CA ASN A 263 3.10 -9.77 44.71
C ASN A 263 2.43 -10.30 43.44
N ASN A 264 3.13 -11.13 42.69
CA ASN A 264 2.69 -11.69 41.42
C ASN A 264 3.00 -13.20 41.37
N THR A 265 2.65 -13.87 40.27
CA THR A 265 3.01 -15.25 39.98
C THR A 265 3.58 -15.38 38.56
N VAL A 266 4.35 -16.45 38.31
CA VAL A 266 4.76 -16.85 36.96
C VAL A 266 3.52 -17.31 36.19
N GLY A 267 3.07 -16.48 35.24
CA GLY A 267 1.88 -16.78 34.46
C GLY A 267 2.10 -17.89 33.42
N ILE A 268 1.03 -18.62 33.06
CA ILE A 268 1.07 -19.75 32.12
C ILE A 268 1.66 -19.41 30.72
N TYR A 269 1.64 -18.14 30.31
CA TYR A 269 2.22 -17.64 29.05
C TYR A 269 3.68 -17.17 29.16
N TYR A 270 4.37 -17.44 30.27
CA TYR A 270 5.78 -17.10 30.42
C TYR A 270 6.63 -18.14 29.66
N GLY A 271 7.66 -17.67 28.96
CA GLY A 271 8.63 -18.53 28.29
C GLY A 271 9.64 -19.12 29.28
N ASP A 272 10.02 -20.37 29.06
CA ASP A 272 11.12 -21.02 29.77
C ASP A 272 12.44 -20.28 29.51
N GLY A 273 13.23 -20.09 30.56
CA GLY A 273 14.50 -19.37 30.51
C GLY A 273 14.71 -18.42 31.69
N THR A 274 15.81 -17.67 31.63
CA THR A 274 16.19 -16.69 32.66
C THR A 274 15.50 -15.35 32.39
N TRP A 275 14.81 -14.84 33.41
CA TRP A 275 14.17 -13.53 33.44
C TRP A 275 14.96 -12.60 34.35
N THR A 276 15.59 -11.57 33.79
CA THR A 276 16.47 -10.62 34.52
C THR A 276 15.84 -9.24 34.59
N LEU A 277 15.95 -8.57 35.73
CA LEU A 277 15.54 -7.18 35.94
C LEU A 277 16.30 -6.27 34.98
N GLN A 278 15.58 -5.57 34.12
CA GLN A 278 16.12 -4.65 33.11
C GLN A 278 15.99 -3.19 33.57
N SER A 279 14.91 -2.84 34.28
CA SER A 279 14.71 -1.50 34.82
C SER A 279 13.69 -1.47 35.97
N ILE A 280 13.74 -0.41 36.75
CA ILE A 280 12.64 0.05 37.61
C ILE A 280 12.30 1.47 37.14
N TYR A 281 11.02 1.78 36.95
CA TYR A 281 10.58 3.10 36.49
C TYR A 281 9.28 3.53 37.16
N ILE A 282 9.04 4.84 37.16
CA ILE A 282 7.81 5.45 37.65
C ILE A 282 7.06 6.14 36.50
N LYS A 283 5.73 6.19 36.60
CA LYS A 283 4.85 6.98 35.71
C LYS A 283 3.94 7.85 36.58
N LYS A 284 3.82 9.14 36.27
CA LYS A 284 3.00 10.08 37.05
C LYS A 284 1.56 10.11 36.51
N GLY A 285 0.60 9.61 37.29
CA GLY A 285 -0.77 9.39 36.81
C GLY A 285 -0.90 8.24 35.80
N SER A 286 -1.92 8.32 34.92
CA SER A 286 -2.28 7.25 33.98
C SER A 286 -1.73 7.41 32.55
N ILE A 287 -1.12 8.56 32.24
CA ILE A 287 -0.57 8.94 30.93
C ILE A 287 0.78 9.68 31.08
N GLY A 288 1.45 9.50 32.23
CA GLY A 288 2.73 10.15 32.50
C GLY A 288 3.88 9.41 31.83
N LYS A 289 4.90 10.18 31.44
CA LYS A 289 6.14 9.69 30.86
C LYS A 289 6.83 8.69 31.81
N ALA A 290 7.50 7.70 31.25
CA ALA A 290 8.28 6.73 32.03
C ALA A 290 9.60 7.35 32.49
N GLU A 291 9.76 7.52 33.80
CA GLU A 291 10.94 8.06 34.45
C GLU A 291 11.73 6.90 35.08
N TYR A 292 12.84 6.54 34.46
CA TYR A 292 13.66 5.37 34.83
C TYR A 292 14.58 5.69 36.02
N LEU A 293 14.51 4.86 37.07
CA LEU A 293 15.32 5.02 38.27
C LEU A 293 16.70 4.36 38.09
N ASN A 294 17.72 4.87 38.77
CA ASN A 294 19.03 4.20 38.80
C ASN A 294 18.93 2.87 39.57
N ILE A 295 19.36 1.77 38.94
CA ILE A 295 19.37 0.41 39.52
C ILE A 295 20.79 -0.17 39.69
N ASP A 296 21.85 0.61 39.43
CA ASP A 296 23.25 0.14 39.46
C ASP A 296 23.66 -0.39 40.85
N SER A 297 23.03 0.13 41.90
CA SER A 297 23.23 -0.26 43.30
C SER A 297 22.56 -1.59 43.69
N ILE A 298 21.60 -2.09 42.89
CA ILE A 298 20.81 -3.30 43.19
C ILE A 298 21.59 -4.57 42.82
N GLY A 299 22.42 -4.50 41.78
CA GLY A 299 23.14 -5.65 41.22
C GLY A 299 22.24 -6.59 40.40
N GLU A 300 22.76 -7.76 40.01
CA GLU A 300 22.01 -8.69 39.17
C GLU A 300 20.81 -9.30 39.93
N CYS A 301 19.63 -9.12 39.36
CA CYS A 301 18.37 -9.63 39.91
C CYS A 301 17.63 -10.44 38.85
N LYS A 302 17.37 -11.72 39.10
CA LYS A 302 16.77 -12.64 38.12
C LYS A 302 16.00 -13.81 38.74
N TYR A 303 15.11 -14.43 37.98
CA TYR A 303 14.54 -15.75 38.26
C TYR A 303 14.60 -16.62 37.00
N ILE A 304 14.43 -17.93 37.14
CA ILE A 304 14.40 -18.87 36.01
C ILE A 304 13.01 -19.48 35.95
N VAL A 305 12.31 -19.35 34.82
CA VAL A 305 11.07 -20.07 34.57
C VAL A 305 11.42 -21.43 33.96
N LYS A 306 10.84 -22.49 34.52
CA LYS A 306 10.91 -23.83 33.95
C LYS A 306 9.57 -24.53 34.13
N LYS A 307 8.84 -24.68 33.02
CA LYS A 307 7.57 -25.40 33.00
C LYS A 307 7.75 -26.91 33.23
N THR A 308 6.75 -27.48 33.88
CA THR A 308 6.50 -28.92 33.78
C THR A 308 5.85 -29.17 32.42
N VAL A 309 6.32 -30.20 31.68
CA VAL A 309 5.64 -30.60 30.45
C VAL A 309 4.37 -31.36 30.86
N SER A 310 3.23 -30.67 30.87
CA SER A 310 1.92 -31.32 30.98
C SER A 310 1.67 -32.19 29.75
N ASN A 311 0.81 -33.20 29.89
CA ASN A 311 0.48 -34.10 28.79
C ASN A 311 -0.52 -33.41 27.87
N VAL A 312 -0.08 -32.96 26.69
CA VAL A 312 -0.82 -32.02 25.84
C VAL A 312 -1.90 -32.70 24.98
N THR A 313 -2.55 -33.73 25.52
CA THR A 313 -3.64 -34.51 24.90
C THR A 313 -4.95 -33.73 24.97
N LYS A 314 -5.02 -32.66 24.17
CA LYS A 314 -6.20 -31.80 24.05
C LYS A 314 -7.46 -32.60 23.72
N PRO A 315 -8.64 -32.21 24.25
CA PRO A 315 -9.91 -32.73 23.78
C PRO A 315 -10.13 -32.40 22.31
N VAL A 316 -10.97 -33.20 21.65
CA VAL A 316 -11.33 -33.07 20.23
C VAL A 316 -12.84 -32.91 20.12
N ILE A 317 -13.31 -31.84 19.48
CA ILE A 317 -14.72 -31.69 19.10
C ILE A 317 -14.95 -32.60 17.88
N THR A 318 -15.92 -33.52 17.98
CA THR A 318 -16.23 -34.48 16.90
C THR A 318 -17.41 -34.03 16.05
N SER A 319 -18.37 -33.31 16.63
CA SER A 319 -19.43 -32.65 15.87
C SER A 319 -20.01 -31.43 16.60
N VAL A 320 -20.64 -30.56 15.83
CA VAL A 320 -21.37 -29.38 16.29
C VAL A 320 -22.71 -29.33 15.55
N SER A 321 -23.78 -28.95 16.23
CA SER A 321 -25.11 -28.81 15.63
C SER A 321 -25.92 -27.70 16.30
N LEU A 322 -26.76 -27.06 15.50
CA LEU A 322 -27.84 -26.17 15.92
C LEU A 322 -29.14 -26.76 15.34
N ASP A 323 -30.16 -26.96 16.17
CA ASP A 323 -31.43 -27.57 15.72
C ASP A 323 -32.17 -26.74 14.66
N ARG A 324 -31.98 -25.41 14.69
CA ARG A 324 -32.56 -24.42 13.78
C ARG A 324 -31.51 -23.71 12.92
N ASN A 325 -30.46 -24.43 12.50
CA ASN A 325 -29.35 -23.84 11.74
C ASN A 325 -29.82 -23.17 10.43
N GLY A 326 -29.44 -21.92 10.22
CA GLY A 326 -29.79 -21.11 9.06
C GLY A 326 -31.24 -20.59 9.03
N GLU A 327 -32.07 -20.88 10.04
CA GLU A 327 -33.44 -20.36 10.09
C GLU A 327 -33.51 -18.85 10.40
N THR A 328 -34.64 -18.25 10.01
CA THR A 328 -35.03 -16.89 10.41
C THR A 328 -35.87 -16.95 11.68
N LEU A 329 -35.40 -16.26 12.73
CA LEU A 329 -35.95 -16.27 14.09
C LEU A 329 -36.41 -14.87 14.52
N SER A 330 -37.28 -14.80 15.51
CA SER A 330 -37.81 -13.58 16.12
C SER A 330 -37.70 -13.62 17.65
N ALA A 331 -37.96 -12.49 18.32
CA ALA A 331 -37.95 -12.42 19.77
C ALA A 331 -38.93 -13.43 20.41
N GLY A 332 -38.42 -14.27 21.31
CA GLY A 332 -39.12 -15.41 21.91
C GLY A 332 -38.80 -16.77 21.29
N ASP A 333 -38.10 -16.82 20.16
CA ASP A 333 -37.49 -18.06 19.66
C ASP A 333 -36.22 -18.41 20.46
N SER A 334 -35.88 -19.70 20.47
CA SER A 334 -34.59 -20.21 20.93
C SER A 334 -34.04 -21.29 19.99
N VAL A 335 -32.75 -21.60 20.18
CA VAL A 335 -31.98 -22.57 19.40
C VAL A 335 -31.28 -23.51 20.38
N ASN A 336 -31.46 -24.81 20.19
CA ASN A 336 -30.73 -25.82 20.95
C ASN A 336 -29.38 -26.10 20.28
N ILE A 337 -28.33 -26.13 21.08
CA ILE A 337 -26.94 -26.36 20.70
C ILE A 337 -26.55 -27.73 21.22
N THR A 338 -25.98 -28.57 20.35
CA THR A 338 -25.40 -29.86 20.77
C THR A 338 -24.02 -30.03 20.16
N ILE A 339 -23.02 -30.32 21.01
CA ILE A 339 -21.61 -30.50 20.65
C ILE A 339 -21.12 -31.83 21.20
N GLU A 340 -20.66 -32.71 20.32
CA GLU A 340 -19.96 -33.94 20.71
C GLU A 340 -18.47 -33.64 20.85
N ALA A 341 -17.84 -34.10 21.93
CA ALA A 341 -16.42 -33.98 22.16
C ALA A 341 -15.87 -35.20 22.91
N VAL A 342 -14.58 -35.48 22.75
CA VAL A 342 -13.85 -36.57 23.41
C VAL A 342 -12.52 -36.08 23.97
N SER A 343 -11.99 -36.78 24.98
CA SER A 343 -10.59 -36.68 25.40
C SER A 343 -10.07 -38.10 25.65
N ASP A 344 -8.88 -38.41 25.13
CA ASP A 344 -8.31 -39.76 25.20
C ASP A 344 -7.69 -40.08 26.56
N GLU A 345 -7.18 -39.06 27.28
CA GLU A 345 -6.45 -39.24 28.55
C GLU A 345 -6.93 -38.31 29.69
N GLY A 346 -7.79 -37.32 29.42
CA GLY A 346 -8.34 -36.38 30.41
C GLY A 346 -9.87 -36.49 30.60
N LYS A 347 -10.42 -35.84 31.64
CA LYS A 347 -11.88 -35.65 31.78
C LYS A 347 -12.28 -34.32 31.14
N LEU A 348 -13.33 -34.30 30.33
CA LEU A 348 -13.99 -33.07 29.86
C LEU A 348 -14.51 -32.22 31.04
N ASP A 349 -14.42 -30.90 30.93
CA ASP A 349 -15.01 -29.95 31.89
C ASP A 349 -16.55 -30.00 31.80
N GLU A 350 -17.24 -29.80 32.93
CA GLU A 350 -18.71 -29.77 32.98
C GLU A 350 -19.31 -28.63 32.16
N ARG A 351 -18.56 -27.54 31.91
CA ARG A 351 -19.05 -26.31 31.27
C ARG A 351 -18.22 -25.88 30.06
N GLY A 352 -18.89 -25.75 28.92
CA GLY A 352 -18.36 -25.11 27.72
C GLY A 352 -19.04 -23.77 27.39
N TYR A 353 -18.48 -23.07 26.39
CA TYR A 353 -18.96 -21.76 25.94
C TYR A 353 -19.04 -21.70 24.42
N VAL A 354 -20.14 -21.18 23.87
CA VAL A 354 -20.33 -20.97 22.43
C VAL A 354 -20.58 -19.49 22.18
N TYR A 355 -19.69 -18.88 21.42
CA TYR A 355 -19.70 -17.43 21.17
C TYR A 355 -20.34 -17.15 19.81
N PHE A 356 -21.56 -16.63 19.85
CA PHE A 356 -22.25 -16.10 18.67
C PHE A 356 -21.82 -14.66 18.44
N ARG A 357 -21.50 -14.32 17.20
CA ARG A 357 -21.15 -12.97 16.78
C ARG A 357 -22.17 -12.44 15.79
N ALA A 358 -22.66 -11.23 16.03
CA ALA A 358 -23.46 -10.47 15.07
C ALA A 358 -22.58 -10.11 13.87
N ILE A 359 -23.11 -10.25 12.65
CA ILE A 359 -22.38 -9.78 11.46
C ILE A 359 -22.52 -8.26 11.23
N SER A 360 -23.54 -7.64 11.84
CA SER A 360 -23.69 -6.18 11.78
C SER A 360 -22.63 -5.47 12.62
N ASP A 361 -22.20 -4.32 12.12
CA ASP A 361 -21.19 -3.46 12.74
C ASP A 361 -21.79 -2.68 13.93
N ILE A 362 -21.96 -3.39 15.05
CA ILE A 362 -22.59 -2.94 16.30
C ILE A 362 -21.65 -3.12 17.50
N ALA A 363 -21.80 -2.28 18.53
CA ALA A 363 -20.94 -2.30 19.72
C ALA A 363 -21.07 -3.64 20.48
N ASN A 364 -22.30 -4.06 20.80
CA ASN A 364 -22.60 -5.33 21.46
C ASN A 364 -22.68 -6.51 20.45
N SER A 365 -21.65 -6.67 19.63
CA SER A 365 -21.61 -7.67 18.54
C SER A 365 -21.37 -9.12 18.98
N SER A 366 -21.35 -9.44 20.28
CA SER A 366 -21.09 -10.81 20.79
C SER A 366 -22.11 -11.22 21.86
N LYS A 367 -22.59 -12.47 21.78
CA LYS A 367 -23.44 -13.13 22.79
C LYS A 367 -22.93 -14.55 23.05
N THR A 368 -22.85 -14.93 24.32
CA THR A 368 -22.35 -16.24 24.75
C THR A 368 -23.50 -17.15 25.18
N ALA A 369 -23.63 -18.31 24.55
CA ALA A 369 -24.43 -19.40 25.07
C ALA A 369 -23.54 -20.30 25.95
N TYR A 370 -24.03 -20.70 27.11
CA TYR A 370 -23.38 -21.71 27.95
C TYR A 370 -23.87 -23.10 27.54
N VAL A 371 -22.95 -24.06 27.45
CA VAL A 371 -23.27 -25.47 27.21
C VAL A 371 -22.73 -26.31 28.36
N TYR A 372 -23.42 -27.40 28.70
CA TYR A 372 -23.15 -28.24 29.85
C TYR A 372 -23.03 -29.71 29.44
N TYR A 373 -22.03 -30.42 29.98
CA TYR A 373 -21.73 -31.80 29.59
C TYR A 373 -22.68 -32.80 30.25
N ASP A 374 -23.42 -33.54 29.43
CA ASP A 374 -24.27 -34.66 29.84
C ASP A 374 -23.46 -35.97 29.78
N GLU A 375 -23.08 -36.52 30.94
CA GLU A 375 -22.32 -37.77 31.04
C GLU A 375 -23.10 -39.02 30.58
N GLU A 376 -24.44 -38.99 30.53
CA GLU A 376 -25.25 -40.13 30.03
C GLU A 376 -25.34 -40.13 28.50
N LYS A 377 -25.38 -38.95 27.87
CA LYS A 377 -25.39 -38.77 26.41
C LYS A 377 -24.00 -38.68 25.78
N ALA A 378 -22.98 -38.31 26.56
CA ALA A 378 -21.63 -37.93 26.12
C ALA A 378 -21.59 -36.71 25.17
N VAL A 379 -22.44 -35.71 25.41
CA VAL A 379 -22.52 -34.46 24.61
C VAL A 379 -22.65 -33.23 25.51
N TYR A 380 -22.22 -32.07 25.02
CA TYR A 380 -22.59 -30.78 25.61
C TYR A 380 -23.93 -30.31 25.04
N GLU A 381 -24.86 -29.91 25.90
CA GLU A 381 -26.13 -29.28 25.54
C GLU A 381 -26.23 -27.84 26.07
N GLY A 382 -26.83 -26.94 25.29
CA GLY A 382 -27.14 -25.58 25.74
C GLY A 382 -28.11 -24.87 24.81
N VAL A 383 -28.46 -23.62 25.14
CA VAL A 383 -29.50 -22.85 24.44
C VAL A 383 -29.00 -21.44 24.13
N PHE A 384 -29.31 -20.97 22.92
CA PHE A 384 -29.24 -19.55 22.55
C PHE A 384 -30.66 -18.98 22.46
N GLU A 385 -30.94 -17.89 23.19
CA GLU A 385 -32.25 -17.23 23.21
C GLU A 385 -32.26 -15.94 22.37
N VAL A 386 -33.31 -15.75 21.57
CA VAL A 386 -33.54 -14.53 20.80
C VAL A 386 -34.45 -13.61 21.63
N THR A 387 -33.91 -12.55 22.23
CA THR A 387 -34.68 -11.55 22.99
C THR A 387 -35.11 -10.37 22.09
N GLU A 388 -35.95 -9.45 22.60
CA GLU A 388 -36.28 -8.21 21.85
C GLU A 388 -35.01 -7.38 21.54
N ASP A 389 -33.97 -7.50 22.37
CA ASP A 389 -32.66 -6.83 22.24
C ASP A 389 -31.66 -7.58 21.34
N THR A 390 -31.98 -8.76 20.81
CA THR A 390 -31.08 -9.43 19.85
C THR A 390 -31.16 -8.73 18.49
N TYR A 391 -30.12 -7.95 18.18
CA TYR A 391 -30.03 -7.13 16.97
C TYR A 391 -30.39 -7.90 15.68
N PRO A 392 -31.25 -7.36 14.79
CA PRO A 392 -31.84 -8.10 13.68
C PRO A 392 -30.87 -8.28 12.50
N CYS A 393 -29.95 -9.23 12.60
CA CYS A 393 -28.99 -9.60 11.56
C CYS A 393 -28.61 -11.09 11.64
N GLU A 394 -27.65 -11.55 10.82
CA GLU A 394 -27.06 -12.88 11.03
C GLU A 394 -26.23 -12.91 12.33
N TRP A 395 -26.51 -13.88 13.20
CA TRP A 395 -25.65 -14.25 14.33
C TRP A 395 -25.03 -15.62 14.05
N TYR A 396 -23.70 -15.70 13.99
CA TYR A 396 -22.97 -16.91 13.61
C TYR A 396 -22.02 -17.37 14.73
N VAL A 397 -21.76 -18.68 14.81
CA VAL A 397 -20.79 -19.23 15.78
C VAL A 397 -19.38 -18.84 15.35
N ASN A 398 -18.78 -17.91 16.10
CA ASN A 398 -17.45 -17.37 15.85
C ASN A 398 -16.36 -18.26 16.49
N SER A 399 -16.63 -18.75 17.70
CA SER A 399 -15.70 -19.61 18.46
C SER A 399 -16.45 -20.50 19.46
N ILE A 400 -15.85 -21.66 19.75
CA ILE A 400 -16.33 -22.64 20.72
C ILE A 400 -15.19 -22.90 21.70
N GLN A 401 -15.47 -22.87 23.01
CA GLN A 401 -14.53 -23.24 24.06
C GLN A 401 -15.05 -24.48 24.78
N ILE A 402 -14.50 -25.63 24.39
CA ILE A 402 -14.53 -26.88 25.15
C ILE A 402 -13.11 -27.11 25.68
N SER A 403 -12.99 -27.55 26.93
CA SER A 403 -11.71 -27.90 27.56
C SER A 403 -11.85 -29.18 28.39
N ASP A 404 -10.72 -29.78 28.74
CA ASP A 404 -10.64 -30.77 29.82
C ASP A 404 -10.42 -30.10 31.19
N THR A 405 -10.50 -30.90 32.25
CA THR A 405 -10.25 -30.47 33.64
C THR A 405 -8.79 -30.07 33.93
N GLU A 406 -7.88 -30.24 32.96
CA GLU A 406 -6.50 -29.75 33.00
C GLU A 406 -6.34 -28.43 32.21
N ASN A 407 -7.45 -27.89 31.70
CA ASN A 407 -7.56 -26.67 30.90
C ASN A 407 -6.85 -26.75 29.52
N ASN A 408 -6.65 -27.96 28.98
CA ASN A 408 -6.34 -28.12 27.56
C ASN A 408 -7.63 -27.86 26.76
N SER A 409 -7.61 -26.88 25.85
CA SER A 409 -8.78 -26.54 25.03
C SER A 409 -8.75 -27.19 23.65
N ALA A 410 -9.93 -27.60 23.17
CA ALA A 410 -10.12 -28.23 21.88
C ALA A 410 -9.92 -27.26 20.71
N ASP A 411 -9.48 -27.78 19.56
CA ASP A 411 -9.54 -26.99 18.32
C ASP A 411 -10.97 -26.99 17.75
N TYR A 412 -11.52 -25.79 17.59
CA TYR A 412 -12.83 -25.53 17.00
C TYR A 412 -12.75 -24.98 15.56
N SER A 413 -11.54 -24.77 15.03
CA SER A 413 -11.29 -24.14 13.73
C SER A 413 -12.07 -24.79 12.59
N ALA A 414 -12.09 -26.12 12.57
CA ALA A 414 -12.79 -26.98 11.61
C ALA A 414 -14.32 -26.83 11.63
N PHE A 415 -14.88 -26.24 12.68
CA PHE A 415 -16.33 -26.00 12.82
C PHE A 415 -16.70 -24.52 12.66
N THR A 416 -15.72 -23.59 12.64
CA THR A 416 -15.97 -22.16 12.46
C THR A 416 -15.31 -21.62 11.18
N TYR A 417 -14.13 -21.03 11.27
CA TYR A 417 -13.55 -20.26 10.16
C TYR A 417 -13.02 -21.15 9.02
N ASN A 418 -12.45 -22.33 9.32
CA ASN A 418 -12.01 -23.25 8.26
C ASN A 418 -13.19 -23.82 7.46
N ALA A 419 -14.37 -23.94 8.09
CA ALA A 419 -15.61 -24.36 7.45
C ALA A 419 -16.50 -23.18 6.98
N ASN A 420 -15.93 -21.97 6.86
CA ASN A 420 -16.61 -20.79 6.30
C ASN A 420 -17.87 -20.36 7.10
N TYR A 421 -17.81 -20.49 8.43
CA TYR A 421 -18.87 -20.19 9.41
C TYR A 421 -20.23 -20.84 9.06
N PRO A 422 -20.35 -22.18 9.15
CA PRO A 422 -21.53 -22.92 8.70
C PRO A 422 -22.68 -22.95 9.72
N TYR A 423 -22.40 -22.61 10.99
CA TYR A 423 -23.38 -22.54 12.07
C TYR A 423 -23.81 -21.09 12.32
N TYR A 424 -25.07 -20.77 12.01
CA TYR A 424 -25.62 -19.42 12.12
C TYR A 424 -27.14 -19.43 12.21
N ILE A 425 -27.72 -18.29 12.57
CA ILE A 425 -29.14 -17.97 12.51
C ILE A 425 -29.34 -16.56 11.97
N GLN A 426 -30.51 -16.28 11.40
CA GLN A 426 -30.91 -14.94 11.00
C GLN A 426 -31.92 -14.42 12.01
N VAL A 427 -31.69 -13.26 12.62
CA VAL A 427 -32.63 -12.66 13.58
C VAL A 427 -33.39 -11.52 12.92
N THR A 428 -34.70 -11.49 13.08
CA THR A 428 -35.60 -10.43 12.60
C THR A 428 -36.32 -9.76 13.77
N ASN A 429 -36.59 -8.46 13.63
CA ASN A 429 -37.45 -7.75 14.57
C ASN A 429 -38.53 -6.99 13.77
N GLY A 430 -39.76 -7.50 13.82
CA GLY A 430 -40.81 -7.13 12.87
C GLY A 430 -40.41 -7.49 11.43
N ASN A 431 -40.47 -6.51 10.53
CA ASN A 431 -40.01 -6.65 9.14
C ASN A 431 -38.53 -6.26 8.95
N THR A 432 -37.77 -6.04 10.04
CA THR A 432 -36.40 -5.52 10.00
C THR A 432 -35.39 -6.66 9.92
N PHE A 433 -34.46 -6.58 8.96
CA PHE A 433 -33.27 -7.43 8.85
C PHE A 433 -32.12 -6.63 8.25
N VAL A 434 -30.93 -6.72 8.84
CA VAL A 434 -29.70 -6.07 8.38
C VAL A 434 -28.76 -7.15 7.85
N ASN A 435 -28.61 -7.21 6.53
CA ASN A 435 -27.62 -8.06 5.87
C ASN A 435 -26.52 -7.16 5.27
N PRO A 436 -25.24 -7.35 5.59
CA PRO A 436 -24.17 -6.62 4.92
C PRO A 436 -24.06 -7.03 3.45
N THR A 437 -23.58 -6.09 2.65
CA THR A 437 -23.18 -6.33 1.25
C THR A 437 -21.67 -6.12 1.11
N TYR A 438 -21.06 -6.83 0.16
CA TYR A 438 -19.61 -6.86 -0.05
C TYR A 438 -19.27 -6.59 -1.51
N ASP A 439 -18.21 -5.81 -1.75
CA ASP A 439 -17.63 -5.60 -3.08
C ASP A 439 -16.47 -6.59 -3.26
N ILE A 440 -16.69 -7.67 -4.00
CA ILE A 440 -15.76 -8.81 -4.08
C ILE A 440 -15.06 -8.89 -5.43
N ASN A 441 -13.74 -9.12 -5.39
CA ASN A 441 -12.93 -9.49 -6.53
C ASN A 441 -12.63 -10.99 -6.43
N ILE A 442 -13.03 -11.79 -7.43
CA ILE A 442 -12.79 -13.24 -7.45
C ILE A 442 -11.76 -13.53 -8.55
N SER A 443 -10.75 -14.35 -8.24
CA SER A 443 -9.77 -14.82 -9.22
C SER A 443 -9.65 -16.35 -9.23
N PHE A 444 -9.77 -16.96 -10.40
CA PHE A 444 -9.47 -18.37 -10.63
C PHE A 444 -8.05 -18.51 -11.16
N SER A 445 -7.22 -19.30 -10.48
CA SER A 445 -5.82 -19.54 -10.85
C SER A 445 -5.51 -21.02 -11.04
N ALA A 446 -4.71 -21.35 -12.05
CA ALA A 446 -4.35 -22.71 -12.46
C ALA A 446 -2.86 -22.81 -12.79
N LEU A 447 -2.33 -24.03 -12.90
CA LEU A 447 -0.95 -24.25 -13.35
C LEU A 447 -0.85 -24.08 -14.87
N ASN A 448 0.08 -23.23 -15.31
CA ASN A 448 0.48 -23.06 -16.71
C ASN A 448 1.34 -24.25 -17.21
N GLU A 449 1.78 -24.19 -18.46
CA GLU A 449 2.62 -25.24 -19.09
C GLU A 449 3.99 -25.42 -18.39
N ASN A 450 4.48 -24.41 -17.66
CA ASN A 450 5.75 -24.41 -16.93
C ASN A 450 5.62 -24.88 -15.46
N GLY A 451 4.40 -25.04 -14.93
CA GLY A 451 4.18 -25.39 -13.52
C GLY A 451 4.18 -24.17 -12.58
N GLU A 452 3.73 -23.03 -13.08
CA GLU A 452 3.55 -21.76 -12.36
C GLU A 452 2.06 -21.42 -12.27
N TRP A 453 1.65 -20.76 -11.18
CA TRP A 453 0.25 -20.36 -10.98
C TRP A 453 -0.09 -19.09 -11.77
N GLU A 454 -0.84 -19.23 -12.87
CA GLU A 454 -1.42 -18.12 -13.62
C GLU A 454 -2.89 -17.89 -13.22
N THR A 455 -3.34 -16.63 -13.19
CA THR A 455 -4.78 -16.32 -13.05
C THR A 455 -5.46 -16.39 -14.42
N ILE A 456 -6.32 -17.40 -14.61
CA ILE A 456 -7.00 -17.66 -15.88
C ILE A 456 -8.33 -16.92 -16.05
N GLN A 457 -8.96 -16.49 -14.94
CA GLN A 457 -10.21 -15.72 -14.97
C GLN A 457 -10.33 -14.82 -13.74
N LYS A 458 -10.93 -13.63 -13.94
CA LYS A 458 -11.29 -12.70 -12.85
C LYS A 458 -12.73 -12.23 -12.99
N TYR A 459 -13.36 -11.95 -11.86
CA TYR A 459 -14.66 -11.29 -11.75
C TYR A 459 -14.60 -10.17 -10.72
N GLN A 460 -15.40 -9.13 -10.93
CA GLN A 460 -15.71 -8.11 -9.93
C GLN A 460 -17.22 -8.09 -9.74
N LYS A 461 -17.69 -8.05 -8.51
CA LYS A 461 -19.11 -7.99 -8.16
C LYS A 461 -19.31 -7.01 -7.00
N GLU A 462 -19.98 -5.90 -7.27
CA GLU A 462 -20.36 -4.93 -6.25
C GLU A 462 -21.63 -5.40 -5.51
N LYS A 463 -21.73 -5.03 -4.23
CA LYS A 463 -22.92 -5.17 -3.39
C LYS A 463 -23.51 -6.58 -3.33
N VAL A 464 -22.65 -7.60 -3.33
CA VAL A 464 -23.03 -9.00 -3.11
C VAL A 464 -23.55 -9.15 -1.68
N GLU A 465 -24.79 -9.63 -1.52
CA GLU A 465 -25.34 -9.88 -0.19
C GLU A 465 -24.68 -11.12 0.43
N ARG A 466 -24.39 -11.06 1.72
CA ARG A 466 -23.91 -12.23 2.48
C ARG A 466 -24.87 -13.41 2.33
N ARG A 467 -24.31 -14.62 2.25
CA ARG A 467 -24.96 -15.92 2.01
C ARG A 467 -25.49 -16.15 0.59
N GLN A 468 -25.39 -15.19 -0.34
CA GLN A 468 -25.56 -15.49 -1.77
C GLN A 468 -24.48 -16.45 -2.26
N THR A 469 -24.85 -17.37 -3.14
CA THR A 469 -23.94 -18.31 -3.79
C THR A 469 -23.21 -17.67 -4.98
N LEU A 470 -22.03 -18.21 -5.34
CA LEU A 470 -21.29 -17.78 -6.53
C LEU A 470 -22.15 -17.90 -7.82
N LYS A 471 -23.06 -18.87 -7.86
CA LYS A 471 -24.06 -19.10 -8.92
C LYS A 471 -25.09 -17.97 -9.02
N GLU A 472 -25.68 -17.56 -7.89
CA GLU A 472 -26.73 -16.54 -7.85
C GLU A 472 -26.21 -15.16 -8.27
N ILE A 473 -24.98 -14.81 -7.88
CA ILE A 473 -24.32 -13.58 -8.32
C ILE A 473 -23.77 -13.67 -9.75
N GLY A 474 -23.89 -14.82 -10.42
CA GLY A 474 -23.49 -15.03 -11.80
C GLY A 474 -21.98 -15.11 -12.00
N ILE A 475 -21.32 -16.02 -11.27
CA ILE A 475 -19.97 -16.53 -11.57
C ILE A 475 -20.10 -17.84 -12.35
N THR A 476 -19.41 -17.93 -13.48
CA THR A 476 -19.24 -19.21 -14.21
C THR A 476 -17.83 -19.73 -13.96
N PHE A 477 -17.70 -20.99 -13.54
CA PHE A 477 -16.39 -21.60 -13.29
C PHE A 477 -15.68 -21.89 -14.62
N PRO A 478 -14.34 -21.74 -14.71
CA PRO A 478 -13.59 -22.15 -15.89
C PRO A 478 -13.72 -23.66 -16.13
N GLU A 479 -13.63 -24.06 -17.40
CA GLU A 479 -13.59 -25.48 -17.77
C GLU A 479 -12.36 -26.15 -17.15
N MET A 480 -12.53 -27.34 -16.57
CA MET A 480 -11.43 -28.05 -15.90
C MET A 480 -10.47 -28.64 -16.93
N GLN A 481 -9.35 -27.96 -17.15
CA GLN A 481 -8.30 -28.36 -18.09
C GLN A 481 -6.92 -28.11 -17.47
N SER A 482 -6.08 -29.15 -17.38
CA SER A 482 -4.68 -28.98 -17.01
C SER A 482 -3.85 -28.58 -18.22
N LYS A 483 -3.14 -27.44 -18.13
CA LYS A 483 -2.06 -27.11 -19.07
C LYS A 483 -0.76 -27.82 -18.69
N TYR A 484 -0.51 -28.03 -17.40
CA TYR A 484 0.69 -28.70 -16.93
C TYR A 484 0.67 -30.20 -17.29
N PRO A 485 1.71 -30.75 -17.96
CA PRO A 485 1.72 -32.13 -18.40
C PRO A 485 1.60 -33.15 -17.26
N GLY A 486 0.85 -34.23 -17.51
CA GLY A 486 0.75 -35.36 -16.57
C GLY A 486 -0.03 -35.09 -15.28
N PHE A 487 -0.70 -33.94 -15.17
CA PHE A 487 -1.62 -33.58 -14.07
C PHE A 487 -3.06 -33.59 -14.58
N THR A 488 -4.00 -33.99 -13.72
CA THR A 488 -5.44 -33.97 -13.97
C THR A 488 -6.09 -32.97 -13.04
N GLN A 489 -6.82 -31.97 -13.55
CA GLN A 489 -7.61 -31.09 -12.67
C GLN A 489 -8.82 -31.88 -12.12
N THR A 490 -8.93 -31.93 -10.79
CA THR A 490 -9.98 -32.66 -10.04
C THR A 490 -11.04 -31.72 -9.44
N GLY A 491 -10.77 -30.42 -9.36
CA GLY A 491 -11.72 -29.44 -8.83
C GLY A 491 -11.18 -28.02 -8.72
N TRP A 492 -11.76 -27.27 -7.80
CA TRP A 492 -11.38 -25.92 -7.39
C TRP A 492 -11.41 -25.83 -5.86
N THR A 493 -10.50 -25.07 -5.26
CA THR A 493 -10.41 -24.86 -3.80
C THR A 493 -10.10 -23.42 -3.42
N ASP A 494 -10.29 -23.07 -2.15
CA ASP A 494 -9.66 -21.91 -1.53
C ASP A 494 -8.15 -22.16 -1.28
N TYR A 495 -7.51 -21.26 -0.52
CA TYR A 495 -6.11 -21.39 -0.11
C TYR A 495 -5.87 -22.47 0.97
N ASN A 496 -6.91 -22.85 1.72
CA ASN A 496 -6.85 -23.89 2.76
C ASN A 496 -7.07 -25.31 2.20
N GLY A 497 -7.44 -25.42 0.92
CA GLY A 497 -7.77 -26.69 0.26
C GLY A 497 -9.24 -27.09 0.36
N ASN A 498 -10.11 -26.23 0.90
CA ASN A 498 -11.56 -26.47 0.96
C ASN A 498 -12.16 -26.45 -0.45
N PRO A 499 -13.02 -27.41 -0.84
CA PRO A 499 -13.68 -27.39 -2.14
C PRO A 499 -14.55 -26.15 -2.37
N ILE A 500 -14.42 -25.54 -3.55
CA ILE A 500 -15.19 -24.37 -3.99
C ILE A 500 -16.02 -24.77 -5.22
N THR A 501 -17.32 -24.48 -5.19
CA THR A 501 -18.30 -24.85 -6.22
C THR A 501 -19.22 -23.67 -6.55
N GLU A 502 -20.09 -23.83 -7.56
CA GLU A 502 -21.09 -22.80 -7.87
C GLU A 502 -22.01 -22.48 -6.67
N ASP A 503 -22.29 -23.45 -5.81
CA ASP A 503 -23.14 -23.29 -4.63
C ASP A 503 -22.37 -22.79 -3.38
N THR A 504 -21.07 -22.46 -3.48
CA THR A 504 -20.31 -21.84 -2.37
C THR A 504 -20.87 -20.45 -2.03
N GLN A 505 -21.10 -20.19 -0.74
CA GLN A 505 -21.64 -18.92 -0.23
C GLN A 505 -20.55 -17.87 0.06
N VAL A 506 -20.86 -16.60 -0.18
CA VAL A 506 -20.03 -15.45 0.22
C VAL A 506 -20.35 -15.06 1.68
N VAL A 507 -19.37 -15.19 2.58
CA VAL A 507 -19.54 -15.02 4.04
C VAL A 507 -18.65 -13.95 4.68
N GLY A 508 -18.13 -13.02 3.90
CA GLY A 508 -17.33 -11.91 4.45
C GLY A 508 -16.75 -11.01 3.38
N ASN A 509 -16.29 -9.84 3.79
CA ASN A 509 -15.53 -8.94 2.94
C ASN A 509 -14.06 -9.40 2.82
N SER A 510 -13.83 -10.52 2.14
CA SER A 510 -12.55 -10.73 1.50
C SER A 510 -12.54 -9.90 0.21
N SER A 511 -11.93 -8.71 0.25
CA SER A 511 -11.81 -7.82 -0.92
C SER A 511 -11.19 -8.52 -2.13
N TYR A 512 -10.48 -9.63 -1.89
CA TYR A 512 -9.96 -10.57 -2.88
C TYR A 512 -10.25 -12.02 -2.45
N MET A 513 -10.97 -12.79 -3.28
CA MET A 513 -11.21 -14.22 -3.15
C MET A 513 -10.36 -14.97 -4.18
N SER A 514 -9.33 -15.69 -3.71
CA SER A 514 -8.44 -16.48 -4.57
C SER A 514 -8.87 -17.95 -4.60
N ILE A 515 -9.33 -18.42 -5.76
CA ILE A 515 -9.73 -19.80 -6.01
C ILE A 515 -8.63 -20.48 -6.84
N ARG A 516 -8.07 -21.59 -6.36
CA ARG A 516 -7.03 -22.37 -7.05
C ARG A 516 -7.60 -23.64 -7.67
N ALA A 517 -7.06 -24.06 -8.81
CA ALA A 517 -7.36 -25.36 -9.40
C ALA A 517 -6.81 -26.49 -8.50
N LYS A 518 -7.64 -27.47 -8.13
CA LYS A 518 -7.18 -28.70 -7.45
C LYS A 518 -6.80 -29.74 -8.49
N TYR A 519 -5.69 -30.43 -8.28
CA TYR A 519 -5.17 -31.48 -9.16
C TYR A 519 -5.18 -32.87 -8.47
N ASP A 520 -4.77 -33.89 -9.20
CA ASP A 520 -4.53 -35.27 -8.72
C ASP A 520 -3.15 -35.47 -8.05
N LYS A 521 -2.27 -34.46 -8.14
CA LYS A 521 -0.95 -34.38 -7.52
C LYS A 521 -0.67 -32.93 -7.09
N THR A 522 0.29 -32.73 -6.20
CA THR A 522 0.86 -31.41 -5.89
C THR A 522 2.16 -31.21 -6.67
N LEU A 523 2.37 -30.02 -7.23
CA LEU A 523 3.65 -29.63 -7.84
C LEU A 523 4.47 -28.79 -6.86
N VAL A 524 5.45 -29.43 -6.22
CA VAL A 524 6.21 -28.87 -5.09
C VAL A 524 7.47 -28.18 -5.60
N SER A 525 7.78 -27.00 -5.05
CA SER A 525 9.00 -26.27 -5.38
C SER A 525 10.11 -26.63 -4.38
N ALA A 526 11.06 -27.46 -4.81
CA ALA A 526 12.22 -27.86 -4.03
C ALA A 526 13.36 -26.84 -4.21
N ASN A 527 13.73 -26.13 -3.14
CA ASN A 527 14.69 -25.02 -3.19
C ASN A 527 16.02 -25.42 -2.56
N TYR A 528 17.02 -25.66 -3.40
CA TYR A 528 18.37 -26.06 -3.03
C TYR A 528 19.26 -24.83 -2.79
N LYS A 529 19.75 -24.67 -1.56
CA LYS A 529 20.60 -23.56 -1.11
C LYS A 529 22.06 -24.00 -1.04
N TYR A 530 22.97 -23.28 -1.70
CA TYR A 530 24.38 -23.67 -1.82
C TYR A 530 25.33 -22.46 -1.90
N ARG A 531 26.64 -22.71 -1.89
CA ARG A 531 27.70 -21.70 -2.06
C ARG A 531 28.21 -21.70 -3.50
N LYS A 532 28.18 -20.54 -4.18
CA LYS A 532 28.79 -20.33 -5.51
C LYS A 532 30.32 -20.28 -5.45
N ALA A 533 30.98 -20.22 -6.62
CA ALA A 533 32.44 -20.09 -6.73
C ALA A 533 33.03 -18.82 -6.05
N ASP A 534 32.22 -17.78 -5.82
CA ASP A 534 32.56 -16.55 -5.09
C ASP A 534 32.33 -16.66 -3.55
N GLY A 535 31.66 -17.71 -3.09
CA GLY A 535 31.30 -17.95 -1.70
C GLY A 535 30.01 -17.27 -1.24
N ASN A 536 29.30 -16.58 -2.14
CA ASN A 536 27.96 -16.07 -1.86
C ASN A 536 26.93 -17.22 -1.84
N ILE A 537 25.82 -16.98 -1.16
CA ILE A 537 24.71 -17.93 -1.09
C ILE A 537 23.91 -17.87 -2.40
N SER A 538 23.55 -19.03 -2.93
CA SER A 538 22.75 -19.20 -4.14
C SER A 538 21.60 -20.15 -3.89
N TYR A 539 20.57 -20.06 -4.73
CA TYR A 539 19.39 -20.91 -4.71
C TYR A 539 19.14 -21.48 -6.11
N GLN A 540 18.80 -22.76 -6.18
CA GLN A 540 18.31 -23.45 -7.38
C GLN A 540 16.95 -24.06 -7.04
N THR A 541 15.93 -23.83 -7.88
CA THR A 541 14.59 -24.39 -7.66
C THR A 541 14.30 -25.49 -8.67
N GLN A 542 13.88 -26.65 -8.19
CA GLN A 542 13.38 -27.76 -8.98
C GLN A 542 11.88 -27.93 -8.72
N LYS A 543 11.10 -28.28 -9.76
CA LYS A 543 9.71 -28.71 -9.61
C LYS A 543 9.66 -30.21 -9.41
N VAL A 544 8.92 -30.67 -8.40
CA VAL A 544 8.82 -32.08 -8.00
C VAL A 544 7.35 -32.49 -7.96
N GLU A 545 7.01 -33.60 -8.62
CA GLU A 545 5.67 -34.17 -8.55
C GLU A 545 5.48 -34.96 -7.25
N VAL A 546 4.49 -34.56 -6.43
CA VAL A 546 4.16 -35.23 -5.17
C VAL A 546 2.73 -35.77 -5.24
N PRO A 547 2.53 -37.09 -5.34
CA PRO A 547 1.22 -37.73 -5.24
C PRO A 547 0.57 -37.52 -3.87
N GLU A 548 -0.77 -37.53 -3.84
CA GLU A 548 -1.55 -37.47 -2.60
C GLU A 548 -1.14 -38.60 -1.64
N GLY A 549 -0.83 -38.25 -0.39
CA GLY A 549 -0.42 -39.20 0.66
C GLY A 549 1.07 -39.59 0.69
N MET A 550 1.93 -39.06 -0.18
CA MET A 550 3.38 -39.25 -0.07
C MET A 550 3.92 -38.75 1.28
N THR A 551 4.79 -39.53 1.93
CA THR A 551 5.37 -39.15 3.21
C THR A 551 6.54 -38.18 3.07
N CYS A 552 6.79 -37.36 4.10
CA CYS A 552 7.93 -36.43 4.15
C CYS A 552 9.29 -37.15 3.99
N LYS A 553 9.40 -38.40 4.46
CA LYS A 553 10.55 -39.30 4.30
C LYS A 553 10.77 -39.77 2.87
N GLU A 554 9.70 -40.04 2.12
CA GLU A 554 9.77 -40.37 0.69
C GLU A 554 10.18 -39.15 -0.13
N LEU A 555 9.62 -37.98 0.17
CA LEU A 555 10.03 -36.72 -0.46
C LEU A 555 11.49 -36.37 -0.13
N ARG A 556 11.92 -36.48 1.13
CA ARG A 556 13.33 -36.30 1.55
C ARG A 556 14.25 -37.13 0.68
N LYS A 557 13.97 -38.44 0.58
CA LYS A 557 14.77 -39.38 -0.22
C LYS A 557 14.78 -39.04 -1.72
N MET A 558 13.75 -38.36 -2.23
CA MET A 558 13.72 -37.89 -3.62
C MET A 558 14.64 -36.67 -3.78
N VAL A 559 14.45 -35.60 -3.00
CA VAL A 559 15.20 -34.35 -3.17
C VAL A 559 16.67 -34.46 -2.74
N GLU A 560 16.98 -35.23 -1.68
CA GLU A 560 18.36 -35.47 -1.27
C GLU A 560 19.16 -36.34 -2.26
N SER A 561 18.52 -36.91 -3.29
CA SER A 561 19.18 -37.66 -4.36
C SER A 561 19.45 -36.87 -5.64
N ALA A 562 19.21 -35.54 -5.62
CA ALA A 562 19.60 -34.63 -6.70
C ALA A 562 21.13 -34.57 -6.90
N GLU A 563 21.56 -34.17 -8.10
CA GLU A 563 22.98 -34.00 -8.44
C GLU A 563 23.64 -32.88 -7.62
N ALA A 564 24.97 -32.95 -7.47
CA ALA A 564 25.73 -31.91 -6.77
C ALA A 564 25.68 -30.58 -7.56
N PRO A 565 25.78 -29.41 -6.88
CA PRO A 565 25.74 -28.12 -7.57
C PRO A 565 26.93 -27.98 -8.54
N GLU A 566 26.70 -27.37 -9.70
CA GLU A 566 27.70 -27.22 -10.77
C GLU A 566 28.95 -26.43 -10.31
N GLU A 567 28.75 -25.48 -9.40
CA GLU A 567 29.81 -24.71 -8.75
C GLU A 567 29.78 -24.90 -7.23
N SER A 568 30.97 -24.79 -6.62
CA SER A 568 31.18 -24.76 -5.17
C SER A 568 32.31 -23.79 -4.85
N TYR A 569 32.27 -23.15 -3.68
CA TYR A 569 33.33 -22.26 -3.25
C TYR A 569 34.68 -23.00 -3.08
N GLN A 570 35.77 -22.33 -3.46
CA GLN A 570 37.10 -22.93 -3.46
C GLN A 570 37.55 -23.30 -2.03
N GLY A 571 37.83 -24.59 -1.81
CA GLY A 571 38.25 -25.13 -0.52
C GLY A 571 37.13 -25.77 0.32
N MET A 572 35.92 -25.85 -0.24
CA MET A 572 34.80 -26.65 0.29
C MET A 572 34.48 -27.81 -0.67
N SER A 573 34.25 -29.00 -0.12
CA SER A 573 33.84 -30.21 -0.85
C SER A 573 32.39 -30.55 -0.53
N PHE A 574 31.50 -30.57 -1.53
CA PHE A 574 30.11 -30.99 -1.34
C PHE A 574 30.04 -32.46 -0.90
N GLN A 575 29.20 -32.76 0.10
CA GLN A 575 28.99 -34.10 0.64
C GLN A 575 27.60 -34.66 0.33
N LYS A 576 26.55 -33.86 0.58
CA LYS A 576 25.16 -34.23 0.32
C LYS A 576 24.24 -33.00 0.31
N TRP A 577 23.03 -33.21 -0.19
CA TRP A 577 21.88 -32.38 0.11
C TRP A 577 21.22 -32.83 1.44
N GLU A 578 20.60 -31.91 2.18
CA GLU A 578 19.87 -32.20 3.42
C GLU A 578 18.56 -31.38 3.48
N MET A 579 17.40 -32.04 3.53
CA MET A 579 16.09 -31.36 3.51
C MET A 579 15.71 -30.81 4.89
N GLU A 580 15.44 -29.51 4.96
CA GLU A 580 14.83 -28.87 6.14
C GLU A 580 13.42 -29.43 6.35
N MET A 581 13.10 -29.92 7.55
CA MET A 581 11.76 -30.43 7.84
C MET A 581 10.75 -29.29 7.95
N PRO A 582 9.61 -29.33 7.21
CA PRO A 582 8.52 -28.40 7.43
C PRO A 582 8.02 -28.45 8.88
N TYR A 583 7.65 -27.30 9.43
CA TYR A 583 7.21 -27.21 10.82
C TYR A 583 6.01 -28.13 11.11
N GLY A 584 6.11 -28.94 12.16
CA GLY A 584 5.07 -29.91 12.54
C GLY A 584 5.07 -31.23 11.74
N CYS A 585 5.91 -31.37 10.70
CA CYS A 585 6.03 -32.62 9.95
C CYS A 585 7.01 -33.61 10.62
N THR A 586 6.68 -34.90 10.55
CA THR A 586 7.57 -36.01 10.88
C THR A 586 7.87 -36.85 9.64
N ASP A 587 8.85 -37.75 9.71
CA ASP A 587 9.20 -38.67 8.63
C ASP A 587 7.99 -39.41 8.03
N GLU A 588 7.11 -39.96 8.87
CA GLU A 588 5.92 -40.71 8.43
C GLU A 588 4.68 -39.82 8.21
N SER A 589 4.77 -38.50 8.43
CA SER A 589 3.67 -37.58 8.14
C SER A 589 3.43 -37.46 6.63
N PRO A 590 2.18 -37.36 6.15
CA PRO A 590 1.89 -36.99 4.77
C PRO A 590 2.37 -35.56 4.51
N PHE A 591 3.02 -35.36 3.37
CA PHE A 591 3.56 -34.05 3.00
C PHE A 591 2.47 -33.12 2.44
N ASN A 592 2.47 -31.84 2.86
CA ASN A 592 1.33 -30.93 2.65
C ASN A 592 1.70 -29.45 2.34
N THR A 593 2.91 -29.13 1.90
CA THR A 593 3.33 -27.74 1.58
C THR A 593 3.68 -27.52 0.10
N ASP A 594 3.44 -26.33 -0.43
CA ASP A 594 3.76 -25.98 -1.85
C ASP A 594 5.28 -25.94 -2.15
N TYR A 595 6.13 -25.98 -1.12
CA TYR A 595 7.58 -25.92 -1.24
C TYR A 595 8.31 -26.73 -0.16
N VAL A 596 9.58 -27.03 -0.41
CA VAL A 596 10.58 -27.47 0.59
C VAL A 596 11.89 -26.69 0.42
N ARG A 597 12.75 -26.75 1.45
CA ARG A 597 14.11 -26.19 1.45
C ARG A 597 15.11 -27.32 1.66
N ILE A 598 16.23 -27.24 0.95
CA ILE A 598 17.30 -28.22 0.99
C ILE A 598 18.63 -27.48 1.06
N ASP A 599 19.42 -27.72 2.10
CA ASP A 599 20.73 -27.08 2.26
C ASP A 599 21.84 -27.99 1.73
N ALA A 600 22.83 -27.39 1.05
CA ALA A 600 24.07 -28.07 0.68
C ALA A 600 24.94 -28.29 1.93
N VAL A 601 25.28 -29.54 2.20
CA VAL A 601 26.21 -29.93 3.27
C VAL A 601 27.59 -30.16 2.67
N TYR A 602 28.55 -29.34 3.09
CA TYR A 602 29.95 -29.42 2.69
C TYR A 602 30.81 -30.15 3.73
N ASP A 603 32.09 -30.37 3.46
CA ASP A 603 33.06 -30.88 4.43
C ASP A 603 33.43 -29.87 5.53
N LYS A 604 33.47 -28.58 5.19
CA LYS A 604 33.72 -27.44 6.08
C LYS A 604 32.47 -26.57 6.24
N ASN A 605 32.51 -25.66 7.20
CA ASN A 605 31.51 -24.60 7.34
C ASN A 605 32.05 -23.26 6.82
N SER A 606 31.15 -22.32 6.54
CA SER A 606 31.45 -21.03 5.93
C SER A 606 30.61 -19.89 6.52
N ILE A 607 31.25 -18.80 6.92
CA ILE A 607 30.56 -17.60 7.42
C ILE A 607 30.85 -16.41 6.51
N THR A 608 29.86 -15.59 6.23
CA THR A 608 30.05 -14.39 5.39
C THR A 608 30.46 -13.22 6.28
N VAL A 609 31.68 -12.72 6.14
CA VAL A 609 32.20 -11.58 6.92
C VAL A 609 32.12 -10.30 6.11
N GLU A 610 31.44 -9.30 6.65
CA GLU A 610 31.33 -7.95 6.12
C GLU A 610 32.25 -7.01 6.92
N TYR A 611 33.27 -6.45 6.26
CA TYR A 611 34.18 -5.47 6.84
C TYR A 611 33.77 -4.06 6.37
N THR A 612 33.53 -3.15 7.31
CA THR A 612 33.20 -1.74 7.07
C THR A 612 34.30 -0.84 7.62
N TYR A 613 34.90 -0.01 6.76
CA TYR A 613 36.12 0.73 7.05
C TYR A 613 36.20 2.02 6.22
N VAL A 614 37.30 2.75 6.38
CA VAL A 614 37.62 3.94 5.56
C VAL A 614 38.69 3.56 4.57
N ASP A 615 38.46 3.82 3.28
CA ASP A 615 39.46 3.56 2.24
C ASP A 615 40.51 4.67 2.09
N THR A 616 41.44 4.51 1.15
CA THR A 616 42.48 5.51 0.84
C THR A 616 41.97 6.82 0.24
N GLU A 617 40.69 6.92 -0.14
CA GLU A 617 40.05 8.14 -0.66
C GLU A 617 39.12 8.80 0.37
N SER A 618 39.01 8.22 1.58
CA SER A 618 38.12 8.61 2.68
C SER A 618 36.62 8.34 2.44
N ASN A 619 36.28 7.39 1.58
CA ASN A 619 34.90 6.92 1.45
C ASN A 619 34.53 5.98 2.61
N TRP A 620 33.23 5.79 2.84
CA TRP A 620 32.71 4.81 3.79
C TRP A 620 32.60 3.43 3.12
N SER A 621 33.68 2.66 3.13
CA SER A 621 33.85 1.51 2.23
C SER A 621 33.58 0.16 2.90
N LYS A 622 33.04 -0.78 2.11
CA LYS A 622 32.61 -2.11 2.56
C LYS A 622 33.25 -3.21 1.71
N LYS A 623 33.64 -4.32 2.35
CA LYS A 623 34.14 -5.53 1.69
C LYS A 623 33.54 -6.78 2.32
N THR A 624 32.90 -7.62 1.51
CA THR A 624 32.30 -8.88 1.95
C THR A 624 33.15 -10.05 1.49
N LEU A 625 33.50 -10.98 2.39
CA LEU A 625 34.32 -12.16 2.09
C LEU A 625 33.80 -13.41 2.83
N PRO A 626 33.80 -14.59 2.19
CA PRO A 626 33.58 -15.87 2.88
C PRO A 626 34.80 -16.24 3.74
N LEU A 627 34.58 -16.66 4.98
CA LEU A 627 35.58 -17.22 5.88
C LEU A 627 35.29 -18.70 6.13
N LEU A 628 36.26 -19.56 5.81
CA LEU A 628 36.18 -21.01 6.02
C LEU A 628 36.72 -21.43 7.39
N PHE A 629 36.04 -22.41 7.99
CA PHE A 629 36.43 -22.99 9.28
C PHE A 629 36.03 -24.47 9.37
N GLU A 630 36.69 -25.21 10.26
CA GLU A 630 36.42 -26.64 10.43
C GLU A 630 35.12 -26.85 11.23
N LYS A 631 34.40 -27.94 10.95
CA LYS A 631 33.18 -28.28 11.69
C LYS A 631 33.49 -28.51 13.17
N GLY A 632 32.80 -27.80 14.05
CA GLY A 632 33.02 -27.85 15.50
C GLY A 632 33.96 -26.78 16.06
N GLU A 633 34.42 -25.82 15.25
CA GLU A 633 35.03 -24.59 15.80
C GLU A 633 33.98 -23.71 16.50
N THR A 634 34.38 -23.00 17.55
CA THR A 634 33.51 -22.05 18.24
C THR A 634 33.43 -20.70 17.52
N TYR A 635 32.35 -19.96 17.73
CA TYR A 635 32.12 -18.65 17.13
C TYR A 635 33.23 -17.65 17.48
N GLY A 636 33.76 -17.67 18.71
CA GLY A 636 34.91 -16.86 19.11
C GLY A 636 36.21 -17.20 18.35
N SER A 637 36.44 -18.47 17.97
CA SER A 637 37.54 -18.86 17.07
C SER A 637 37.37 -18.23 15.69
N VAL A 638 36.16 -18.28 15.15
CA VAL A 638 35.83 -17.77 13.81
C VAL A 638 35.87 -16.24 13.78
N ILE A 639 35.33 -15.55 14.79
CA ILE A 639 35.49 -14.09 14.97
C ILE A 639 36.97 -13.72 15.05
N LYS A 640 37.78 -14.45 15.82
CA LYS A 640 39.20 -14.13 15.93
C LYS A 640 39.91 -14.21 14.58
N LYS A 641 39.66 -15.28 13.80
CA LYS A 641 40.18 -15.42 12.43
C LYS A 641 39.70 -14.29 11.51
N ALA A 642 38.43 -13.88 11.60
CA ALA A 642 37.92 -12.75 10.85
C ALA A 642 38.68 -11.44 11.16
N LYS A 643 38.95 -11.18 12.44
CA LYS A 643 39.69 -9.98 12.89
C LYS A 643 41.18 -9.98 12.52
N GLU A 644 41.73 -11.06 11.97
CA GLU A 644 43.09 -11.10 11.41
C GLU A 644 43.15 -10.56 9.96
N TYR A 645 42.02 -10.39 9.27
CA TYR A 645 41.96 -9.78 7.94
C TYR A 645 42.13 -8.25 7.97
N LEU A 646 42.74 -7.70 6.93
CA LEU A 646 42.88 -6.28 6.68
C LEU A 646 42.71 -5.98 5.17
N PRO A 647 41.77 -5.12 4.75
CA PRO A 647 41.68 -4.66 3.36
C PRO A 647 42.96 -3.95 2.91
N GLU A 648 43.39 -4.17 1.67
CA GLU A 648 44.60 -3.55 1.10
C GLU A 648 44.44 -2.03 0.90
N ASP A 649 43.19 -1.65 0.64
CA ASP A 649 42.64 -0.34 0.33
C ASP A 649 42.25 0.47 1.58
N ILE A 650 42.39 -0.07 2.80
CA ILE A 650 42.12 0.67 4.04
C ILE A 650 43.06 1.89 4.19
N THR A 651 42.53 2.98 4.75
CA THR A 651 43.30 4.20 5.03
C THR A 651 44.50 3.91 5.93
N LYS A 652 45.60 4.60 5.64
CA LYS A 652 46.87 4.55 6.37
C LYS A 652 47.20 5.89 7.06
N GLU A 653 46.27 6.85 7.01
CA GLU A 653 46.36 8.14 7.71
C GLU A 653 46.23 7.94 9.23
N TYR A 654 45.33 7.06 9.66
CA TYR A 654 45.09 6.73 11.06
C TYR A 654 45.43 5.26 11.34
N ARG A 655 45.96 4.98 12.53
CA ARG A 655 46.25 3.62 12.98
C ARG A 655 44.94 2.92 13.37
N LEU A 656 44.63 1.80 12.70
CA LEU A 656 43.61 0.86 13.15
C LEU A 656 43.95 0.37 14.57
N GLU A 657 42.98 0.46 15.47
CA GLU A 657 43.07 0.01 16.85
C GLU A 657 42.50 -1.41 17.00
N GLN A 658 41.29 -1.63 16.49
CA GLN A 658 40.60 -2.92 16.53
C GLN A 658 39.48 -3.02 15.48
N TRP A 659 39.02 -4.24 15.23
CA TRP A 659 37.74 -4.53 14.59
C TRP A 659 36.65 -4.74 15.66
N GLU A 660 35.59 -3.95 15.57
CA GLU A 660 34.41 -3.99 16.45
C GLU A 660 33.30 -4.81 15.79
N ASN A 661 32.57 -5.64 16.56
CA ASN A 661 31.44 -6.41 16.01
C ASN A 661 30.18 -5.53 15.99
N THR A 662 29.50 -5.46 14.85
CA THR A 662 28.30 -4.63 14.62
C THR A 662 27.09 -5.43 14.11
N SER A 663 27.09 -6.76 14.26
CA SER A 663 25.90 -7.59 13.99
C SER A 663 24.77 -7.27 14.98
N TYR A 664 23.69 -6.63 14.50
CA TYR A 664 22.65 -6.00 15.33
C TYR A 664 21.41 -6.86 15.64
N ASN A 665 21.42 -8.16 15.30
CA ASN A 665 20.28 -9.06 15.51
C ASN A 665 20.37 -9.83 16.85
N ASN A 666 19.23 -10.29 17.38
CA ASN A 666 19.10 -11.04 18.64
C ASN A 666 19.79 -12.44 18.64
N ASN A 667 20.54 -12.79 17.59
CA ASN A 667 21.18 -14.08 17.37
C ASN A 667 22.70 -13.94 17.35
N ILE A 668 23.25 -13.15 18.28
CA ILE A 668 24.69 -13.17 18.58
C ILE A 668 24.96 -14.46 19.35
N MET A 669 25.63 -15.41 18.71
CA MET A 669 26.13 -16.62 19.38
C MET A 669 27.18 -16.23 20.42
N GLU A 670 27.23 -16.92 21.57
CA GLU A 670 28.29 -16.75 22.56
C GLU A 670 29.63 -17.30 22.02
N ASP A 671 30.78 -16.80 22.51
CA ASP A 671 32.11 -17.07 21.95
C ASP A 671 32.51 -18.57 21.99
N ASP A 672 31.88 -19.37 22.85
CA ASP A 672 32.07 -20.81 23.01
C ASP A 672 31.00 -21.67 22.30
N GLU A 673 29.92 -21.09 21.75
CA GLU A 673 28.97 -21.80 20.89
C GLU A 673 29.64 -22.29 19.60
N ILE A 674 29.19 -23.42 19.06
CA ILE A 674 29.69 -23.97 17.79
C ILE A 674 29.19 -23.12 16.62
N ALA A 675 30.11 -22.56 15.83
CA ALA A 675 29.76 -21.67 14.72
C ALA A 675 28.95 -22.40 13.63
N ALA A 676 27.72 -21.91 13.38
CA ALA A 676 26.87 -22.44 12.33
C ALA A 676 27.28 -21.96 10.93
N ASP A 677 27.01 -22.78 9.91
CA ASP A 677 27.18 -22.42 8.50
C ASP A 677 26.11 -21.38 8.07
N TYR A 678 26.37 -20.67 6.98
CA TYR A 678 25.46 -19.65 6.40
C TYR A 678 25.14 -18.41 7.26
N LEU A 679 25.79 -18.24 8.42
CA LEU A 679 25.70 -17.01 9.22
C LEU A 679 26.46 -15.83 8.59
N SER A 680 26.36 -14.64 9.22
CA SER A 680 27.20 -13.49 8.89
C SER A 680 27.77 -12.76 10.12
N ILE A 681 28.98 -12.23 9.97
CA ILE A 681 29.65 -11.36 10.95
C ILE A 681 29.82 -9.98 10.32
N LYS A 682 29.40 -8.91 11.01
CA LYS A 682 29.68 -7.53 10.60
C LYS A 682 30.79 -6.94 11.48
N LEU A 683 31.86 -6.47 10.87
CA LEU A 683 33.03 -5.88 11.53
C LEU A 683 33.22 -4.42 11.09
N ARG A 684 33.32 -3.50 12.05
CA ARG A 684 33.60 -2.07 11.83
C ARG A 684 35.01 -1.71 12.30
N ALA A 685 35.74 -0.93 11.52
CA ALA A 685 37.07 -0.46 11.88
C ALA A 685 37.02 0.65 12.94
N LYS A 686 37.71 0.47 14.08
CA LYS A 686 38.01 1.55 15.04
C LYS A 686 39.43 2.05 14.85
N PHE A 687 39.60 3.37 14.73
CA PHE A 687 40.91 4.02 14.61
C PHE A 687 41.30 4.71 15.92
N SER A 688 42.58 4.70 16.27
CA SER A 688 43.03 5.04 17.61
C SER A 688 42.95 6.54 17.90
N GLY A 689 42.18 6.94 18.92
CA GLY A 689 41.96 8.33 19.32
C GLY A 689 41.02 9.11 18.39
N LYS A 690 40.26 8.42 17.52
CA LYS A 690 39.34 9.04 16.54
C LYS A 690 37.97 8.38 16.57
N ILE A 691 36.93 9.21 16.57
CA ILE A 691 35.57 8.80 16.24
C ILE A 691 35.41 8.88 14.72
N LEU A 692 34.96 7.79 14.13
CA LEU A 692 34.61 7.69 12.71
C LEU A 692 33.10 7.90 12.56
N LEU A 693 32.66 8.83 11.71
CA LEU A 693 31.25 9.12 11.40
C LEU A 693 30.88 8.61 10.00
N GLU A 694 29.67 8.04 9.88
CA GLU A 694 29.05 7.66 8.60
C GLU A 694 28.27 8.87 8.07
N VAL A 695 28.85 9.65 7.15
CA VAL A 695 28.19 10.84 6.58
C VAL A 695 27.49 10.47 5.28
N GLY A 696 26.17 10.32 5.35
CA GLY A 696 25.31 10.04 4.19
C GLY A 696 24.75 11.33 3.57
N TYR A 697 24.90 11.49 2.26
CA TYR A 697 24.37 12.63 1.54
C TYR A 697 22.94 12.34 1.00
N ILE A 698 21.97 13.15 1.41
CA ILE A 698 20.57 13.08 0.97
C ILE A 698 20.28 14.20 -0.04
N ASN A 699 19.51 13.89 -1.09
CA ASN A 699 19.19 14.76 -2.23
C ASN A 699 20.42 15.39 -2.93
N SER A 700 21.63 14.92 -2.65
CA SER A 700 22.86 15.51 -3.16
C SER A 700 23.21 14.87 -4.49
N PHE A 701 22.57 15.34 -5.55
CA PHE A 701 22.73 14.81 -6.89
C PHE A 701 24.00 15.35 -7.53
N ASN A 702 24.93 14.48 -7.94
CA ASN A 702 26.13 14.82 -8.68
C ASN A 702 25.82 15.13 -10.17
N GLN A 703 26.83 15.49 -10.96
CA GLN A 703 26.66 15.84 -12.39
C GLN A 703 25.96 14.76 -13.26
N ARG A 704 25.92 13.49 -12.85
CA ARG A 704 25.21 12.38 -13.54
C ARG A 704 23.80 12.11 -13.00
N GLY A 705 23.31 12.87 -12.02
CA GLY A 705 22.02 12.63 -11.36
C GLY A 705 22.03 11.54 -10.30
N ASN A 706 23.19 10.90 -10.10
CA ASN A 706 23.44 9.95 -9.01
C ASN A 706 23.58 10.68 -7.68
N ASN A 707 23.20 10.03 -6.58
CA ASN A 707 23.55 10.53 -5.24
C ASN A 707 25.08 10.44 -5.04
N TYR A 708 25.63 11.28 -4.16
CA TYR A 708 26.98 11.03 -3.62
C TYR A 708 26.97 9.84 -2.66
N ALA A 709 27.95 8.95 -2.78
CA ALA A 709 28.19 7.87 -1.83
C ALA A 709 28.52 8.42 -0.44
N LYS A 710 28.29 7.61 0.61
CA LYS A 710 28.68 7.98 1.98
C LYS A 710 30.18 8.23 2.09
N ARG A 711 30.50 9.23 2.90
CA ARG A 711 31.86 9.60 3.23
C ARG A 711 32.17 9.30 4.70
N ALA A 712 33.41 8.89 4.95
CA ALA A 712 33.93 8.78 6.30
C ALA A 712 34.45 10.13 6.78
N VAL A 713 34.01 10.57 7.95
CA VAL A 713 34.54 11.79 8.59
C VAL A 713 35.11 11.44 9.95
N PHE A 714 36.39 11.76 10.16
CA PHE A 714 37.09 11.58 11.42
C PHE A 714 36.99 12.82 12.30
N VAL A 715 36.56 12.65 13.55
CA VAL A 715 36.60 13.69 14.60
C VAL A 715 37.35 13.15 15.82
N ASP A 716 37.84 14.04 16.69
CA ASP A 716 38.51 13.62 17.92
C ASP A 716 37.53 13.05 18.94
N GLU A 717 37.97 12.09 19.75
CA GLU A 717 37.17 11.54 20.85
C GLU A 717 36.73 12.67 21.82
N GLY A 718 35.42 12.79 22.06
CA GLY A 718 34.83 13.87 22.86
C GLY A 718 34.35 15.10 22.07
N THR A 719 34.47 15.12 20.73
CA THR A 719 33.94 16.23 19.90
C THR A 719 32.42 16.40 20.08
N THR A 720 31.96 17.65 20.24
CA THR A 720 30.53 17.96 20.42
C THR A 720 29.77 17.95 19.10
N GLY A 721 28.46 17.66 19.13
CA GLY A 721 27.59 17.67 17.95
C GLY A 721 27.57 19.03 17.24
N LYS A 722 27.66 20.12 18.01
CA LYS A 722 27.79 21.47 17.47
C LYS A 722 29.09 21.65 16.67
N ASP A 723 30.21 21.10 17.14
CA ASP A 723 31.49 21.16 16.43
C ASP A 723 31.51 20.23 15.20
N VAL A 724 30.85 19.07 15.27
CA VAL A 724 30.60 18.21 14.09
C VAL A 724 29.77 18.95 13.04
N ILE A 725 28.61 19.48 13.41
CA ILE A 725 27.70 20.23 12.51
C ILE A 725 28.41 21.46 11.91
N LYS A 726 29.23 22.16 12.71
CA LYS A 726 30.07 23.27 12.20
C LYS A 726 31.07 22.78 11.16
N THR A 727 31.83 21.73 11.47
CA THR A 727 32.86 21.17 10.58
C THR A 727 32.25 20.76 9.24
N LEU A 728 31.13 20.04 9.26
CA LEU A 728 30.41 19.62 8.05
C LEU A 728 29.82 20.80 7.23
N LYS A 729 29.47 21.92 7.88
CA LYS A 729 29.01 23.14 7.19
C LYS A 729 30.14 24.02 6.65
N GLU A 730 31.37 23.84 7.14
CA GLU A 730 32.57 24.55 6.67
C GLU A 730 33.34 23.77 5.57
N GLU A 731 32.91 22.55 5.23
CA GLU A 731 33.48 21.79 4.11
C GLU A 731 33.18 22.42 2.74
N LYS A 732 34.06 22.14 1.76
CA LYS A 732 33.88 22.61 0.39
C LYS A 732 32.66 21.94 -0.24
N LEU A 733 31.72 22.75 -0.73
CA LEU A 733 30.54 22.29 -1.47
C LEU A 733 30.93 21.39 -2.68
N PRO A 734 30.22 20.26 -2.89
CA PRO A 734 30.37 19.42 -4.07
C PRO A 734 29.71 20.05 -5.31
N GLU A 735 29.97 19.48 -6.48
CA GLU A 735 29.42 19.95 -7.76
C GLU A 735 28.10 19.24 -8.08
N PHE A 736 26.99 19.89 -7.71
CA PHE A 736 25.64 19.39 -7.92
C PHE A 736 25.22 19.30 -9.41
N TYR A 737 24.14 18.58 -9.68
CA TYR A 737 23.56 18.44 -11.02
C TYR A 737 23.30 19.81 -11.69
N PRO A 738 23.68 19.99 -12.98
CA PRO A 738 23.53 21.27 -13.68
C PRO A 738 22.12 21.86 -13.59
N GLY A 739 22.01 23.11 -13.12
CA GLY A 739 20.76 23.84 -12.96
C GLY A 739 20.18 23.83 -11.54
N LEU A 740 20.62 22.94 -10.65
CA LEU A 740 20.18 22.96 -9.25
C LEU A 740 20.79 24.14 -8.48
N VAL A 741 19.92 24.91 -7.81
CA VAL A 741 20.30 26.07 -7.00
C VAL A 741 20.36 25.68 -5.53
N PHE A 742 21.55 25.33 -5.04
CA PHE A 742 21.77 24.94 -3.64
C PHE A 742 21.56 26.13 -2.68
N LYS A 743 20.77 25.90 -1.63
CA LYS A 743 20.43 26.89 -0.59
C LYS A 743 21.19 26.63 0.71
N GLU A 744 21.05 25.45 1.30
CA GLU A 744 21.67 25.12 2.60
C GLU A 744 21.77 23.61 2.89
N TRP A 745 22.64 23.25 3.85
CA TRP A 745 22.72 21.91 4.41
C TRP A 745 21.84 21.76 5.65
N LYS A 746 20.81 20.92 5.55
CA LYS A 746 20.02 20.40 6.68
C LYS A 746 20.72 19.15 7.21
N ILE A 747 21.29 19.24 8.41
CA ILE A 747 22.09 18.15 9.01
C ILE A 747 21.29 17.51 10.14
N THR A 748 21.22 16.17 10.15
CA THR A 748 20.52 15.37 11.17
C THR A 748 21.37 14.16 11.60
N GLY A 749 21.01 13.53 12.72
CA GLY A 749 21.73 12.37 13.29
C GLY A 749 22.60 12.68 14.51
N ILE A 750 22.83 13.97 14.81
CA ILE A 750 23.45 14.45 16.06
C ILE A 750 22.82 15.79 16.47
N GLY A 751 22.70 16.05 17.77
CA GLY A 751 22.24 17.34 18.30
C GLY A 751 23.40 18.14 18.92
N ASP A 752 23.29 19.47 18.95
CA ASP A 752 24.35 20.41 19.36
C ASP A 752 25.13 20.01 20.62
N ASN A 753 24.43 19.59 21.67
CA ASN A 753 25.00 19.27 22.99
C ASN A 753 25.39 17.78 23.16
N ALA A 754 25.14 16.92 22.17
CA ALA A 754 25.56 15.52 22.21
C ALA A 754 27.08 15.39 21.97
N VAL A 755 27.65 14.24 22.34
CA VAL A 755 29.03 13.86 21.98
C VAL A 755 28.98 12.88 20.80
N ALA A 756 29.89 13.03 19.85
CA ALA A 756 30.00 12.14 18.70
C ALA A 756 30.37 10.70 19.11
N THR A 757 29.67 9.69 18.57
CA THR A 757 29.90 8.27 18.89
C THR A 757 30.35 7.44 17.67
N GLN A 758 30.97 6.29 17.96
CA GLN A 758 31.74 5.51 16.98
C GLN A 758 30.87 4.84 15.91
N GLY A 759 31.03 5.29 14.67
CA GLY A 759 30.19 4.93 13.52
C GLY A 759 28.73 5.38 13.68
N GLN A 760 28.52 6.55 14.30
CA GLN A 760 27.25 7.27 14.29
C GLN A 760 26.96 7.78 12.87
N ARG A 761 25.73 7.57 12.40
CA ARG A 761 25.28 8.05 11.09
C ARG A 761 24.77 9.48 11.19
N ILE A 762 25.34 10.34 10.35
CA ILE A 762 24.97 11.73 10.15
C ILE A 762 24.41 11.84 8.73
N ASN A 763 23.23 12.43 8.56
CA ASN A 763 22.68 12.69 7.23
C ASN A 763 22.84 14.19 6.91
N MET A 764 23.47 14.48 5.76
CA MET A 764 23.56 15.82 5.18
C MET A 764 22.58 15.93 4.01
N GLU A 765 21.45 16.59 4.22
CA GLU A 765 20.41 16.80 3.22
C GLU A 765 20.63 18.14 2.52
N ALA A 766 20.80 18.08 1.19
CA ALA A 766 20.92 19.27 0.35
C ALA A 766 19.55 19.89 0.12
N VAL A 767 19.35 21.11 0.62
CA VAL A 767 18.15 21.90 0.37
C VAL A 767 18.44 22.82 -0.83
N TYR A 768 17.58 22.75 -1.84
CA TYR A 768 17.65 23.58 -3.05
C TYR A 768 16.52 24.62 -3.06
N GLU A 769 16.67 25.68 -3.87
CA GLU A 769 15.59 26.62 -4.16
C GLU A 769 14.58 25.98 -5.11
N ASN A 770 15.06 25.43 -6.23
CA ASN A 770 14.32 24.63 -7.21
C ASN A 770 14.40 23.11 -6.90
N CYS A 771 13.98 22.24 -7.83
CA CYS A 771 13.86 20.79 -7.62
C CYS A 771 14.41 19.94 -8.77
N LEU A 772 14.79 18.69 -8.45
CA LEU A 772 15.13 17.66 -9.43
C LEU A 772 14.01 16.62 -9.52
N VAL A 773 13.47 16.41 -10.71
CA VAL A 773 12.71 15.19 -11.05
C VAL A 773 13.68 14.20 -11.67
N ARG A 774 13.75 12.99 -11.11
CA ARG A 774 14.64 11.91 -11.58
C ARG A 774 13.85 10.65 -11.91
N TYR A 775 14.16 10.04 -13.04
CA TYR A 775 13.68 8.72 -13.44
C TYR A 775 14.89 7.78 -13.50
N ILE A 776 14.84 6.67 -12.77
CA ILE A 776 15.86 5.61 -12.80
C ILE A 776 15.22 4.39 -13.48
N ILE A 777 15.76 4.00 -14.64
CA ILE A 777 15.31 2.83 -15.39
C ILE A 777 16.43 1.80 -15.37
N ASP A 778 16.12 0.62 -14.82
CA ASP A 778 17.11 -0.44 -14.65
C ASP A 778 16.44 -1.82 -14.47
N PRO A 779 16.91 -2.90 -15.13
CA PRO A 779 16.43 -4.27 -14.91
C PRO A 779 16.41 -4.72 -13.44
N VAL A 780 17.30 -4.20 -12.58
CA VAL A 780 17.33 -4.54 -11.16
C VAL A 780 16.04 -4.13 -10.42
N MET A 781 15.34 -3.09 -10.92
CA MET A 781 14.07 -2.62 -10.37
C MET A 781 12.90 -3.59 -10.62
N ALA A 782 13.13 -4.68 -11.37
CA ALA A 782 12.19 -5.79 -11.53
C ALA A 782 12.19 -6.76 -10.33
N LEU A 783 13.22 -6.71 -9.47
CA LEU A 783 13.37 -7.64 -8.34
C LEU A 783 12.42 -7.25 -7.19
N PRO A 784 11.60 -8.18 -6.65
CA PRO A 784 10.58 -7.87 -5.61
C PRO A 784 11.11 -7.33 -4.26
N ALA A 785 12.42 -7.23 -4.08
CA ALA A 785 13.07 -6.83 -2.82
C ALA A 785 14.42 -6.11 -3.06
N TRP A 786 14.50 -5.25 -4.08
CA TRP A 786 15.68 -4.40 -4.31
C TRP A 786 15.64 -3.15 -3.40
N ASP A 787 16.35 -3.22 -2.27
CA ASP A 787 16.51 -2.11 -1.30
C ASP A 787 17.72 -1.21 -1.63
N GLY A 788 18.37 -1.44 -2.78
CA GLY A 788 19.56 -0.72 -3.26
C GLY A 788 20.89 -1.25 -2.74
N ASP A 789 21.85 -1.46 -3.63
CA ASP A 789 23.28 -1.40 -3.27
C ASP A 789 23.78 0.04 -3.55
N GLU A 790 24.51 0.60 -2.59
CA GLU A 790 25.05 1.96 -2.65
C GLU A 790 26.13 2.14 -3.73
N TYR A 791 26.70 1.02 -4.20
CA TYR A 791 27.72 0.97 -5.26
C TYR A 791 27.16 0.58 -6.64
N TYR A 792 25.84 0.49 -6.79
CA TYR A 792 25.21 0.10 -8.04
C TYR A 792 25.16 1.26 -9.06
N GLU A 793 25.90 1.14 -10.16
CA GLU A 793 25.74 2.06 -11.30
C GLU A 793 24.49 1.69 -12.12
N TYR A 794 23.39 2.41 -11.90
CA TYR A 794 22.16 2.25 -12.67
C TYR A 794 22.37 2.48 -14.17
N GLU A 795 21.77 1.63 -15.00
CA GLU A 795 21.88 1.63 -16.45
C GLU A 795 21.37 2.93 -17.10
N THR A 796 20.31 3.53 -16.58
CA THR A 796 19.76 4.80 -17.09
C THR A 796 19.21 5.67 -15.97
N ILE A 797 19.70 6.90 -15.93
CA ILE A 797 19.21 7.97 -15.05
C ILE A 797 18.88 9.18 -15.91
N ILE A 798 17.62 9.62 -15.88
CA ILE A 798 17.15 10.81 -16.58
C ILE A 798 16.72 11.84 -15.54
N CYS A 799 17.24 13.06 -15.66
CA CYS A 799 16.97 14.15 -14.72
C CYS A 799 16.39 15.38 -15.43
N GLN A 800 15.48 16.06 -14.76
CA GLN A 800 14.89 17.33 -15.18
C GLN A 800 14.89 18.29 -13.97
N VAL A 801 15.47 19.48 -14.14
CA VAL A 801 15.37 20.55 -13.14
C VAL A 801 14.10 21.36 -13.40
N VAL A 802 13.33 21.63 -12.34
CA VAL A 802 12.03 22.33 -12.39
C VAL A 802 11.86 23.23 -11.17
N GLU A 803 11.03 24.26 -11.28
CA GLU A 803 10.76 25.16 -10.17
C GLU A 803 9.71 24.59 -9.20
N LYS A 804 9.69 25.08 -7.95
CA LYS A 804 8.74 24.59 -6.95
C LYS A 804 7.32 25.05 -7.21
N GLY A 805 6.38 24.11 -7.10
CA GLY A 805 4.99 24.30 -7.51
C GLY A 805 4.77 24.19 -9.02
N GLU A 806 5.78 23.81 -9.80
CA GLU A 806 5.63 23.57 -11.25
C GLU A 806 4.97 22.20 -11.51
N THR A 807 4.02 22.15 -12.45
CA THR A 807 3.35 20.92 -12.87
C THR A 807 4.09 20.29 -14.05
N VAL A 808 4.63 19.09 -13.83
CA VAL A 808 5.46 18.33 -14.77
C VAL A 808 4.63 17.20 -15.37
N THR A 809 4.82 16.93 -16.67
CA THR A 809 4.24 15.76 -17.35
C THR A 809 5.16 14.56 -17.17
N CYS A 810 4.58 13.41 -16.81
CA CYS A 810 5.28 12.15 -16.67
C CYS A 810 5.93 11.72 -18.01
N ARG A 811 7.23 11.43 -18.00
CA ARG A 811 7.94 10.91 -19.17
C ARG A 811 7.46 9.48 -19.45
N LYS A 812 6.96 9.22 -20.67
CA LYS A 812 6.39 7.92 -21.07
C LYS A 812 7.29 7.03 -21.93
N SER A 813 8.45 7.53 -22.36
CA SER A 813 9.44 6.80 -23.18
C SER A 813 10.85 7.04 -22.64
N PHE A 814 11.68 5.99 -22.60
CA PHE A 814 13.00 6.01 -21.97
C PHE A 814 14.03 5.43 -22.92
N ASP A 815 15.11 6.18 -23.14
CA ASP A 815 16.02 5.91 -24.25
C ASP A 815 16.76 4.59 -23.99
N GLY A 816 16.61 3.61 -24.91
CA GLY A 816 17.13 2.25 -24.76
C GLY A 816 16.11 1.18 -24.30
N TYR A 817 14.92 1.56 -23.82
CA TYR A 817 13.89 0.63 -23.34
C TYR A 817 12.58 0.75 -24.14
N GLU A 818 12.04 -0.38 -24.60
CA GLU A 818 10.82 -0.40 -25.43
C GLU A 818 9.55 -0.12 -24.61
N ASN A 819 9.51 -0.61 -23.38
CA ASN A 819 8.45 -0.41 -22.41
C ASN A 819 9.09 -0.28 -21.02
N VAL A 820 8.56 0.61 -20.18
CA VAL A 820 8.97 0.72 -18.77
C VAL A 820 7.80 0.38 -17.85
N VAL A 821 8.06 -0.52 -16.91
CA VAL A 821 7.18 -0.88 -15.80
C VAL A 821 7.72 -0.21 -14.53
N TRP A 822 6.91 0.64 -13.91
CA TRP A 822 7.25 1.26 -12.63
C TRP A 822 7.14 0.24 -11.49
N SER A 823 8.07 0.29 -10.52
CA SER A 823 8.08 -0.62 -9.37
C SER A 823 7.71 0.08 -8.06
N VAL A 824 8.71 0.59 -7.33
CA VAL A 824 8.53 1.08 -5.94
C VAL A 824 8.00 2.52 -5.89
N SER A 825 8.40 3.37 -6.84
CA SER A 825 7.95 4.76 -6.94
C SER A 825 7.48 5.07 -8.36
N ALA A 826 6.19 4.81 -8.62
CA ALA A 826 5.54 5.23 -9.85
C ALA A 826 5.21 6.74 -9.82
N PRO A 827 5.29 7.46 -10.95
CA PRO A 827 4.70 8.79 -11.09
C PRO A 827 3.19 8.74 -10.76
N PRO A 828 2.65 9.66 -9.94
CA PRO A 828 1.28 9.55 -9.40
C PRO A 828 0.17 9.83 -10.43
N GLY A 829 0.53 10.09 -11.68
CA GLY A 829 -0.37 10.30 -12.82
C GLY A 829 0.40 10.75 -14.05
N ASP A 830 -0.34 11.05 -15.13
CA ASP A 830 0.23 11.64 -16.35
C ASP A 830 0.86 13.02 -16.13
N THR A 831 0.43 13.75 -15.10
CA THR A 831 0.99 15.03 -14.66
C THR A 831 1.01 15.13 -13.14
N PHE A 832 2.02 15.77 -12.57
CA PHE A 832 2.17 15.96 -11.11
C PHE A 832 2.86 17.29 -10.79
N THR A 833 2.53 17.89 -9.64
CA THR A 833 3.19 19.11 -9.15
C THR A 833 4.42 18.77 -8.32
N VAL A 834 5.50 19.52 -8.51
CA VAL A 834 6.81 19.26 -7.90
C VAL A 834 7.09 20.28 -6.80
N GLU A 835 6.90 19.88 -5.54
CA GLU A 835 7.20 20.70 -4.35
C GLU A 835 8.59 20.39 -3.76
N GLU A 836 9.12 19.19 -4.04
CA GLU A 836 10.42 18.70 -3.59
C GLU A 836 11.09 17.83 -4.66
N CYS A 837 12.32 17.35 -4.42
CA CYS A 837 13.03 16.52 -5.40
C CYS A 837 12.44 15.10 -5.45
N MET A 838 11.96 14.67 -6.62
CA MET A 838 11.25 13.41 -6.82
C MET A 838 12.13 12.36 -7.51
N THR A 839 12.02 11.09 -7.12
CA THR A 839 12.67 9.97 -7.83
C THR A 839 11.68 8.84 -8.12
N PHE A 840 11.54 8.50 -9.40
CA PHE A 840 10.70 7.42 -9.90
C PHE A 840 11.55 6.26 -10.41
N CYS A 841 11.24 5.04 -10.00
CA CYS A 841 12.04 3.84 -10.30
C CYS A 841 11.24 2.80 -11.08
N GLY A 842 11.81 2.31 -12.17
CA GLY A 842 11.20 1.29 -13.03
C GLY A 842 12.22 0.44 -13.77
N TYR A 843 11.73 -0.58 -14.48
CA TYR A 843 12.51 -1.52 -15.28
C TYR A 843 11.88 -1.70 -16.66
N GLY A 844 12.61 -2.23 -17.63
CA GLY A 844 12.08 -2.42 -18.98
C GLY A 844 12.83 -3.47 -19.80
N THR A 845 12.20 -3.96 -20.86
CA THR A 845 12.91 -4.68 -21.91
C THR A 845 13.74 -3.69 -22.74
N LYS A 846 15.04 -3.94 -22.83
CA LYS A 846 15.89 -3.30 -23.84
C LYS A 846 15.47 -3.78 -25.22
N ALA A 847 15.63 -2.91 -26.22
CA ALA A 847 15.59 -3.35 -27.61
C ALA A 847 16.74 -4.36 -27.84
N SER A 848 16.46 -5.47 -28.51
CA SER A 848 17.38 -6.61 -28.59
C SER A 848 18.51 -6.41 -29.60
N GLU A 849 19.75 -6.44 -29.14
CA GLU A 849 20.90 -6.86 -29.97
C GLU A 849 21.06 -8.39 -29.87
N GLU A 850 20.73 -9.13 -30.93
CA GLU A 850 21.13 -10.55 -31.05
C GLU A 850 22.34 -10.74 -32.00
N PRO A 851 23.22 -11.73 -31.75
CA PRO A 851 24.54 -11.78 -32.35
C PRO A 851 24.62 -12.66 -33.61
N ASP A 852 24.91 -12.05 -34.75
CA ASP A 852 25.13 -12.78 -36.01
C ASP A 852 26.57 -13.35 -36.08
N GLN A 853 26.72 -14.70 -36.10
CA GLN A 853 28.02 -15.37 -36.25
C GLN A 853 28.12 -16.15 -37.59
N PRO A 854 28.67 -15.55 -38.66
CA PRO A 854 28.93 -16.23 -39.93
C PRO A 854 30.38 -16.71 -40.09
N THR A 855 30.57 -17.82 -40.82
CA THR A 855 31.90 -18.41 -41.10
C THR A 855 32.56 -17.79 -42.35
N GLN A 856 33.88 -17.54 -42.30
CA GLN A 856 34.71 -17.15 -43.47
C GLN A 856 34.79 -18.23 -44.58
N PRO A 857 35.24 -17.93 -45.82
CA PRO A 857 35.81 -16.67 -46.38
C PRO A 857 34.96 -16.11 -47.58
N SER A 858 35.29 -15.06 -48.36
CA SER A 858 36.59 -14.47 -48.78
C SER A 858 36.48 -12.99 -49.25
N GLN A 859 37.64 -12.34 -49.48
CA GLN A 859 37.81 -11.04 -50.17
C GLN A 859 38.01 -11.20 -51.71
N PRO A 860 38.03 -10.12 -52.55
CA PRO A 860 38.10 -8.68 -52.22
C PRO A 860 37.10 -7.71 -52.93
N GLU A 861 36.91 -6.53 -52.32
CA GLU A 861 36.80 -5.13 -52.84
C GLU A 861 36.26 -4.86 -54.28
N ASN A 862 35.48 -3.82 -54.61
CA ASN A 862 34.96 -2.58 -53.98
C ASN A 862 33.75 -2.07 -54.86
N PRO A 863 32.99 -0.97 -54.60
CA PRO A 863 33.04 0.03 -53.53
C PRO A 863 31.70 0.22 -52.75
N SER A 864 31.68 1.20 -51.84
CA SER A 864 30.57 1.51 -50.93
C SER A 864 29.36 2.23 -51.56
N GLN A 865 28.20 2.02 -50.94
CA GLN A 865 26.91 2.71 -51.11
C GLN A 865 26.48 3.22 -49.71
N PRO A 866 25.78 4.37 -49.55
CA PRO A 866 25.92 5.19 -48.34
C PRO A 866 25.15 4.71 -47.10
N GLU A 867 25.51 5.32 -45.97
CA GLU A 867 24.96 5.09 -44.64
C GLU A 867 23.48 5.48 -44.54
N ASN A 868 22.76 4.81 -43.63
CA ASN A 868 21.36 5.09 -43.30
C ASN A 868 21.31 6.20 -42.22
N PRO A 869 20.57 7.31 -42.41
CA PRO A 869 20.61 8.44 -41.49
C PRO A 869 20.00 8.13 -40.12
N SER A 870 20.65 8.64 -39.07
CA SER A 870 20.23 8.49 -37.67
C SER A 870 18.90 9.18 -37.36
N ILE A 871 18.10 8.59 -36.48
CA ILE A 871 16.88 9.22 -35.95
C ILE A 871 17.26 10.29 -34.90
N PRO A 872 16.70 11.51 -34.93
CA PRO A 872 17.14 12.58 -34.03
C PRO A 872 16.64 12.51 -32.58
N ALA A 873 17.39 13.16 -31.68
CA ALA A 873 17.01 13.35 -30.28
C ALA A 873 15.91 14.42 -30.10
N PRO A 874 14.99 14.28 -29.12
CA PRO A 874 13.87 15.22 -28.95
C PRO A 874 14.31 16.62 -28.50
N GLY A 875 13.68 17.66 -29.06
CA GLY A 875 13.77 19.04 -28.56
C GLY A 875 15.05 19.79 -28.92
N VAL A 876 15.94 19.21 -29.74
CA VAL A 876 17.17 19.86 -30.21
C VAL A 876 16.84 21.09 -31.06
N THR A 877 17.52 22.20 -30.77
CA THR A 877 17.47 23.45 -31.54
C THR A 877 18.65 23.54 -32.52
N LEU A 878 18.47 24.29 -33.61
CA LEU A 878 19.56 24.60 -34.54
C LEU A 878 20.66 25.43 -33.84
N PRO A 879 21.96 25.20 -34.15
CA PRO A 879 23.04 26.07 -33.69
C PRO A 879 22.84 27.53 -34.12
N GLN A 880 23.20 28.49 -33.28
CA GLN A 880 22.96 29.93 -33.56
C GLN A 880 23.62 30.40 -34.87
N GLU A 881 24.79 29.87 -35.25
CA GLU A 881 25.41 30.18 -36.54
C GLU A 881 24.55 29.73 -37.73
N THR A 882 23.86 28.59 -37.62
CA THR A 882 22.91 28.11 -38.62
C THR A 882 21.64 28.96 -38.66
N ILE A 883 21.16 29.42 -37.50
CA ILE A 883 20.03 30.36 -37.37
C ILE A 883 20.36 31.70 -38.03
N ASP A 884 21.48 32.32 -37.67
CA ASP A 884 21.92 33.62 -38.19
C ASP A 884 22.12 33.60 -39.72
N ASN A 885 22.77 32.54 -40.24
CA ASN A 885 22.95 32.35 -41.68
C ASN A 885 21.61 32.10 -42.41
N THR A 886 20.73 31.28 -41.84
CA THR A 886 19.37 31.05 -42.36
C THR A 886 18.58 32.35 -42.46
N ILE A 887 18.56 33.16 -41.38
CA ILE A 887 17.89 34.46 -41.33
C ILE A 887 18.40 35.41 -42.42
N LYS A 888 19.72 35.41 -42.68
CA LYS A 888 20.35 36.20 -43.73
C LYS A 888 19.95 35.74 -45.13
N ILE A 889 19.83 34.43 -45.36
CA ILE A 889 19.35 33.84 -46.63
C ILE A 889 17.87 34.18 -46.84
N ILE A 890 17.01 33.94 -45.85
CA ILE A 890 15.57 34.28 -45.89
C ILE A 890 15.36 35.76 -46.20
N LYS A 891 16.10 36.67 -45.54
CA LYS A 891 16.04 38.12 -45.82
C LYS A 891 16.45 38.45 -47.26
N SER A 892 17.43 37.73 -47.83
CA SER A 892 17.97 37.96 -49.17
C SER A 892 17.20 37.27 -50.32
N ALA A 893 16.34 36.28 -50.04
CA ALA A 893 15.59 35.54 -51.06
C ALA A 893 14.66 36.42 -51.92
N GLU A 894 14.40 36.04 -53.17
CA GLU A 894 13.39 36.69 -54.02
C GLU A 894 11.97 36.20 -53.69
N SER A 895 10.94 36.94 -54.14
CA SER A 895 9.53 36.58 -53.94
C SER A 895 9.19 35.29 -54.68
N GLY A 896 8.57 34.32 -54.01
CA GLY A 896 8.29 32.99 -54.55
C GLY A 896 9.52 32.08 -54.63
N GLY A 897 10.62 32.47 -53.97
CA GLY A 897 11.78 31.61 -53.76
C GLY A 897 11.57 30.62 -52.61
N SER A 898 12.42 29.60 -52.54
CA SER A 898 12.44 28.62 -51.44
C SER A 898 13.81 28.65 -50.75
N VAL A 899 13.81 28.48 -49.42
CA VAL A 899 15.00 28.31 -48.59
C VAL A 899 14.90 26.95 -47.90
N SER A 900 15.77 26.02 -48.27
CA SER A 900 15.84 24.71 -47.64
C SER A 900 16.89 24.73 -46.53
N ILE A 901 16.52 24.19 -45.38
CA ILE A 901 17.31 24.08 -44.17
C ILE A 901 17.45 22.59 -43.87
N ASP A 902 18.68 22.09 -43.88
CA ASP A 902 18.95 20.81 -43.24
C ASP A 902 18.88 21.02 -41.72
N MET A 903 18.09 20.20 -41.04
CA MET A 903 17.91 20.36 -39.61
C MET A 903 19.02 19.67 -38.80
N ASP A 904 19.79 18.76 -39.39
CA ASP A 904 20.88 18.01 -38.73
C ASP A 904 20.48 17.46 -37.34
N GLY A 905 19.26 16.94 -37.27
CA GLY A 905 18.66 16.40 -36.05
C GLY A 905 18.00 17.41 -35.09
N ALA A 906 18.04 18.71 -35.38
CA ALA A 906 17.15 19.66 -34.70
C ALA A 906 15.68 19.35 -35.02
N THR A 907 14.79 19.51 -34.04
CA THR A 907 13.32 19.40 -34.24
C THR A 907 12.60 20.72 -34.01
N VAL A 908 13.27 21.71 -33.41
CA VAL A 908 12.70 23.00 -33.04
C VAL A 908 13.12 24.07 -34.07
N ILE A 909 12.13 24.68 -34.74
CA ILE A 909 12.35 25.92 -35.51
C ILE A 909 12.32 27.12 -34.56
N SER A 910 13.33 27.99 -34.65
CA SER A 910 13.39 29.17 -33.81
C SER A 910 12.43 30.27 -34.26
N LYS A 911 11.93 31.01 -33.28
CA LYS A 911 11.20 32.26 -33.41
C LYS A 911 11.87 33.22 -34.40
N GLU A 912 13.18 33.31 -34.36
CA GLU A 912 13.97 34.26 -35.15
C GLU A 912 13.91 33.95 -36.66
N ILE A 913 13.86 32.67 -37.03
CA ILE A 913 13.64 32.21 -38.41
C ILE A 913 12.20 32.52 -38.84
N LEU A 914 11.21 32.23 -37.98
CA LEU A 914 9.80 32.51 -38.25
C LEU A 914 9.55 34.03 -38.41
N GLU A 915 10.14 34.87 -37.56
CA GLU A 915 10.07 36.34 -37.66
C GLU A 915 10.81 36.89 -38.89
N ALA A 916 11.88 36.24 -39.36
CA ALA A 916 12.56 36.61 -40.59
C ALA A 916 11.76 36.26 -41.86
N ALA A 917 10.95 35.20 -41.84
CA ALA A 917 10.07 34.80 -42.94
C ALA A 917 8.71 35.53 -42.92
N LYS A 918 8.23 35.94 -41.74
CA LYS A 918 6.88 36.47 -41.53
C LYS A 918 6.50 37.62 -42.48
N GLY A 919 5.42 37.40 -43.22
CA GLY A 919 4.86 38.35 -44.21
C GLY A 919 5.59 38.38 -45.54
N LYS A 920 6.65 37.57 -45.73
CA LYS A 920 7.39 37.45 -47.00
C LYS A 920 6.92 36.22 -47.77
N ASP A 921 6.75 36.38 -49.07
CA ASP A 921 6.49 35.30 -50.03
C ASP A 921 7.79 34.52 -50.28
N VAL A 922 8.06 33.55 -49.40
CA VAL A 922 9.22 32.64 -49.43
C VAL A 922 8.83 31.34 -48.72
N ASP A 923 9.15 30.20 -49.32
CA ASP A 923 8.91 28.88 -48.73
C ASP A 923 10.13 28.47 -47.88
N VAL A 924 9.94 28.29 -46.57
CA VAL A 924 10.95 27.74 -45.67
C VAL A 924 10.73 26.23 -45.57
N GLN A 925 11.68 25.44 -46.08
CA GLN A 925 11.63 23.98 -46.08
C GLN A 925 12.59 23.43 -45.01
N LEU A 926 12.09 22.61 -44.09
CA LEU A 926 12.85 21.98 -43.01
C LEU A 926 13.01 20.49 -43.30
N ASN A 927 14.23 20.03 -43.55
CA ASN A 927 14.50 18.62 -43.84
C ASN A 927 14.80 17.88 -42.53
N MET A 928 13.88 17.00 -42.11
CA MET A 928 13.87 16.39 -40.78
C MET A 928 14.44 14.94 -40.80
N GLY A 929 15.39 14.65 -41.69
CA GLY A 929 15.97 13.32 -41.91
C GLY A 929 15.05 12.29 -42.62
N GLY A 930 13.75 12.27 -42.31
CA GLY A 930 12.78 11.33 -42.90
C GLY A 930 11.45 11.93 -43.37
N TYR A 931 11.24 13.24 -43.17
CA TYR A 931 10.07 14.00 -43.62
C TYR A 931 10.47 15.47 -43.80
N THR A 932 9.62 16.26 -44.46
CA THR A 932 9.90 17.68 -44.74
C THR A 932 8.72 18.56 -44.37
N TRP A 933 8.93 19.56 -43.53
CA TRP A 933 7.96 20.64 -43.31
C TRP A 933 8.20 21.79 -44.29
N THR A 934 7.14 22.39 -44.83
CA THR A 934 7.19 23.60 -45.66
C THR A 934 6.29 24.68 -45.08
N ILE A 935 6.85 25.86 -44.80
CA ILE A 935 6.14 27.02 -44.22
C ILE A 935 6.32 28.20 -45.17
N ASN A 936 5.26 28.68 -45.82
CA ASN A 936 5.32 29.94 -46.57
C ASN A 936 5.27 31.12 -45.60
N GLY A 937 6.22 32.04 -45.71
CA GLY A 937 6.32 33.20 -44.83
C GLY A 937 5.07 34.10 -44.80
N THR A 938 4.26 34.13 -45.87
CA THR A 938 3.00 34.89 -45.87
C THR A 938 1.93 34.28 -44.97
N ASP A 939 1.99 32.98 -44.68
CA ASP A 939 1.03 32.28 -43.82
C ASP A 939 1.32 32.34 -42.32
N ILE A 940 2.43 32.99 -41.95
CA ILE A 940 2.77 33.29 -40.57
C ILE A 940 1.94 34.49 -40.08
N LYS A 941 0.78 34.21 -39.47
CA LYS A 941 -0.19 35.26 -39.04
C LYS A 941 -0.04 35.65 -37.56
N ALA A 942 0.45 34.78 -36.68
CA ALA A 942 0.48 35.02 -35.24
C ALA A 942 1.24 36.29 -34.83
N GLY A 943 0.64 37.06 -33.91
CA GLY A 943 1.20 38.33 -33.44
C GLY A 943 2.48 38.16 -32.61
N ASN A 944 2.50 37.18 -31.71
CA ASN A 944 3.62 36.83 -30.85
C ASN A 944 4.14 35.44 -31.22
N LEU A 945 5.29 35.36 -31.87
CA LEU A 945 5.93 34.08 -32.23
C LEU A 945 6.78 33.55 -31.07
N LYS A 946 6.93 32.22 -31.05
CA LYS A 946 7.75 31.43 -30.14
C LYS A 946 8.59 30.45 -30.97
N ASP A 947 9.53 29.77 -30.33
CA ASP A 947 10.14 28.57 -30.89
C ASP A 947 9.08 27.45 -30.92
N ILE A 948 9.04 26.65 -32.00
CA ILE A 948 8.03 25.60 -32.21
C ILE A 948 8.73 24.27 -32.48
N ASN A 949 8.38 23.24 -31.70
CA ASN A 949 8.80 21.87 -32.01
C ASN A 949 7.94 21.32 -33.15
N LEU A 950 8.57 20.91 -34.25
CA LEU A 950 7.91 20.35 -35.42
C LEU A 950 8.24 18.85 -35.61
N GLN A 951 8.65 18.18 -34.54
CA GLN A 951 8.84 16.73 -34.55
C GLN A 951 7.52 16.00 -34.87
N VAL A 952 7.54 15.19 -35.92
CA VAL A 952 6.50 14.21 -36.27
C VAL A 952 6.93 12.86 -35.71
N ILE A 953 6.06 12.23 -34.93
CA ILE A 953 6.18 10.82 -34.53
C ILE A 953 5.22 10.04 -35.43
N LEU A 954 5.73 9.02 -36.12
CA LEU A 954 4.95 8.16 -37.02
C LEU A 954 4.59 6.84 -36.32
N ASP A 955 3.53 6.20 -36.83
CA ASP A 955 3.08 4.87 -36.41
C ASP A 955 2.69 4.76 -34.92
N THR A 956 2.22 5.88 -34.36
CA THR A 956 1.70 5.98 -33.00
C THR A 956 0.42 5.14 -32.82
N LYS A 957 0.01 4.93 -31.56
CA LYS A 957 -1.14 4.08 -31.20
C LYS A 957 -2.18 4.85 -30.37
N ASN A 958 -2.21 6.17 -30.52
CA ASN A 958 -2.96 7.08 -29.66
C ASN A 958 -4.46 7.10 -30.00
N ILE A 959 -4.82 6.89 -31.28
CA ILE A 959 -6.21 6.81 -31.71
C ILE A 959 -6.68 5.36 -31.49
N PRO A 960 -7.77 5.11 -30.75
CA PRO A 960 -8.20 3.74 -30.42
C PRO A 960 -8.50 2.90 -31.68
N SER A 961 -8.04 1.64 -31.70
CA SER A 961 -8.18 0.74 -32.85
C SER A 961 -9.65 0.56 -33.32
N LYS A 962 -10.62 0.67 -32.41
CA LYS A 962 -12.06 0.66 -32.75
C LYS A 962 -12.49 1.90 -33.57
N THR A 963 -11.97 3.08 -33.22
CA THR A 963 -12.22 4.33 -33.94
C THR A 963 -11.58 4.28 -35.33
N LEU A 964 -10.35 3.78 -35.42
CA LEU A 964 -9.63 3.57 -36.67
C LEU A 964 -10.34 2.57 -37.59
N GLN A 965 -10.76 1.42 -37.05
CA GLN A 965 -11.49 0.38 -37.78
C GLN A 965 -12.84 0.90 -38.32
N ALA A 966 -13.51 1.78 -37.58
CA ALA A 966 -14.75 2.42 -38.02
C ALA A 966 -14.51 3.48 -39.11
N LEU A 967 -13.43 4.27 -39.00
CA LEU A 967 -13.09 5.32 -39.96
C LEU A 967 -12.56 4.76 -41.30
N ALA A 968 -11.60 3.83 -41.24
CA ALA A 968 -10.87 3.35 -42.41
C ALA A 968 -11.43 2.05 -43.00
N GLY A 969 -12.12 1.22 -42.20
CA GLY A 969 -12.51 -0.13 -42.64
C GLY A 969 -11.28 -0.98 -42.94
N ASP A 970 -11.23 -1.57 -44.13
CA ASP A 970 -10.08 -2.37 -44.60
C ASP A 970 -9.00 -1.52 -45.29
N ASN A 971 -9.13 -0.19 -45.34
CA ASN A 971 -8.13 0.68 -45.97
C ASN A 971 -6.86 0.79 -45.09
N PRO A 972 -5.65 0.72 -45.67
CA PRO A 972 -4.40 0.99 -44.97
C PRO A 972 -4.39 2.39 -44.33
N ILE A 973 -3.75 2.48 -43.17
CA ILE A 973 -3.63 3.72 -42.38
C ILE A 973 -2.20 3.97 -41.95
N ARG A 974 -1.86 5.25 -41.74
CA ARG A 974 -0.68 5.67 -40.98
C ARG A 974 -1.07 6.69 -39.92
N GLN A 975 -0.88 6.35 -38.64
CA GLN A 975 -1.05 7.29 -37.54
C GLN A 975 0.18 8.19 -37.43
N LEU A 976 -0.03 9.43 -36.99
CA LEU A 976 1.05 10.35 -36.64
C LEU A 976 0.63 11.30 -35.52
N SER A 977 1.60 11.70 -34.71
CA SER A 977 1.41 12.63 -33.59
C SER A 977 2.48 13.73 -33.68
N LEU A 978 2.09 14.98 -33.41
CA LEU A 978 2.99 16.14 -33.49
C LEU A 978 3.39 16.58 -32.08
N ALA A 979 4.69 16.69 -31.79
CA ALA A 979 5.21 16.87 -30.43
C ALA A 979 5.17 18.33 -29.91
N HIS A 980 4.04 19.01 -30.11
CA HIS A 980 3.73 20.35 -29.65
C HIS A 980 2.26 20.41 -29.20
N GLU A 981 1.88 21.43 -28.44
CA GLU A 981 0.51 21.56 -27.91
C GLU A 981 -0.12 22.87 -28.38
N GLY A 982 -1.18 22.76 -29.19
CA GLY A 982 -1.98 23.88 -29.69
C GLY A 982 -1.60 24.41 -31.08
N ASP A 983 -2.11 25.62 -31.38
CA ASP A 983 -1.95 26.30 -32.68
C ASP A 983 -0.49 26.73 -32.95
N PHE A 984 0.04 26.41 -34.13
CA PHE A 984 1.38 26.86 -34.56
C PHE A 984 1.46 28.37 -34.79
N GLY A 985 0.32 29.04 -35.00
CA GLY A 985 0.26 30.44 -35.40
C GLY A 985 0.58 30.70 -36.89
N PHE A 986 0.81 29.63 -37.65
CA PHE A 986 1.03 29.60 -39.09
C PHE A 986 0.41 28.32 -39.69
N LYS A 987 0.23 28.30 -41.03
CA LYS A 987 0.02 27.04 -41.76
C LYS A 987 1.37 26.43 -42.14
N ALA A 988 1.45 25.11 -42.13
CA ALA A 988 2.61 24.36 -42.61
C ALA A 988 2.14 23.13 -43.40
N SER A 989 2.87 22.75 -44.45
CA SER A 989 2.65 21.50 -45.17
C SER A 989 3.70 20.47 -44.75
N LEU A 990 3.25 19.31 -44.25
CA LEU A 990 4.11 18.16 -43.99
C LEU A 990 4.11 17.26 -45.22
N THR A 991 5.30 17.06 -45.80
CA THR A 991 5.55 15.99 -46.78
C THR A 991 6.15 14.80 -46.07
N VAL A 992 5.47 13.65 -46.14
CA VAL A 992 5.83 12.41 -45.44
C VAL A 992 5.60 11.19 -46.32
N ASN A 993 6.43 10.16 -46.14
CA ASN A 993 6.26 8.90 -46.85
C ASN A 993 5.17 8.03 -46.22
N VAL A 994 4.34 7.40 -47.05
CA VAL A 994 3.27 6.47 -46.63
C VAL A 994 3.29 5.15 -47.40
N GLY A 995 4.36 4.87 -48.16
CA GLY A 995 4.52 3.65 -48.97
C GLY A 995 4.36 3.90 -50.47
N SER A 996 5.36 3.51 -51.25
CA SER A 996 5.38 3.61 -52.73
C SER A 996 4.31 2.76 -53.42
N GLU A 997 3.89 1.67 -52.77
CA GLU A 997 2.78 0.80 -53.13
C GLU A 997 1.42 1.53 -53.18
N HIS A 998 1.29 2.65 -52.46
CA HIS A 998 0.10 3.51 -52.48
C HIS A 998 0.18 4.62 -53.54
N SER A 999 1.21 4.61 -54.39
CA SER A 999 1.39 5.55 -55.51
C SER A 999 0.12 5.69 -56.36
N GLY A 1000 -0.42 6.90 -56.42
CA GLY A 1000 -1.62 7.23 -57.19
C GLY A 1000 -2.92 7.24 -56.38
N GLN A 1001 -2.93 6.69 -55.16
CA GLN A 1001 -4.02 6.80 -54.20
C GLN A 1001 -4.01 8.17 -53.49
N PHE A 1002 -4.98 8.41 -52.61
CA PHE A 1002 -5.04 9.59 -51.74
C PHE A 1002 -4.71 9.21 -50.30
N GLY A 1003 -3.83 9.98 -49.66
CA GLY A 1003 -3.70 10.01 -48.21
C GLY A 1003 -4.69 11.04 -47.66
N ASN A 1004 -5.66 10.59 -46.89
CA ASN A 1004 -6.75 11.41 -46.35
C ASN A 1004 -6.49 11.70 -44.87
N LEU A 1005 -6.26 12.96 -44.50
CA LEU A 1005 -5.88 13.37 -43.15
C LEU A 1005 -7.12 13.62 -42.28
N TYR A 1006 -7.18 12.93 -41.14
CA TYR A 1006 -8.16 13.15 -40.08
C TYR A 1006 -7.47 13.46 -38.76
N TYR A 1007 -8.00 14.47 -38.05
CA TYR A 1007 -7.70 14.83 -36.67
C TYR A 1007 -8.60 14.03 -35.71
N HIS A 1008 -8.08 13.59 -34.57
CA HIS A 1008 -8.85 12.97 -33.49
C HIS A 1008 -9.06 13.97 -32.35
N ASP A 1009 -10.30 14.41 -32.12
CA ASP A 1009 -10.61 15.42 -31.11
C ASP A 1009 -10.77 14.85 -29.68
N SER A 1010 -10.77 15.74 -28.69
CA SER A 1010 -10.87 15.38 -27.26
C SER A 1010 -12.19 14.72 -26.86
N ASP A 1011 -13.24 14.82 -27.70
CA ASP A 1011 -14.52 14.14 -27.51
C ASP A 1011 -14.53 12.74 -28.20
N GLY A 1012 -13.38 12.29 -28.72
CA GLY A 1012 -13.18 11.02 -29.39
C GLY A 1012 -13.80 10.96 -30.79
N LYS A 1013 -13.85 12.09 -31.51
CA LYS A 1013 -14.41 12.19 -32.87
C LYS A 1013 -13.33 12.45 -33.91
N MET A 1014 -13.62 12.06 -35.14
CA MET A 1014 -12.74 12.22 -36.29
C MET A 1014 -13.18 13.41 -37.15
N VAL A 1015 -12.28 14.37 -37.31
CA VAL A 1015 -12.48 15.57 -38.12
C VAL A 1015 -11.61 15.48 -39.38
N PHE A 1016 -12.22 15.53 -40.56
CA PHE A 1016 -11.48 15.56 -41.82
C PHE A 1016 -10.82 16.93 -42.02
N ILE A 1017 -9.51 16.92 -42.30
CA ILE A 1017 -8.72 18.15 -42.46
C ILE A 1017 -8.47 18.44 -43.95
N ASN A 1018 -7.85 17.51 -44.67
CA ASN A 1018 -7.55 17.59 -46.10
C ASN A 1018 -7.19 16.21 -46.66
N ALA A 1019 -6.90 16.16 -47.97
CA ALA A 1019 -6.34 14.99 -48.62
C ALA A 1019 -5.23 15.39 -49.59
N GLY A 1020 -4.20 14.57 -49.69
CA GLY A 1020 -3.08 14.72 -50.62
C GLY A 1020 -2.98 13.50 -51.52
N LYS A 1021 -2.55 13.69 -52.77
CA LYS A 1021 -2.28 12.56 -53.67
C LYS A 1021 -0.90 11.98 -53.40
N ILE A 1022 -0.80 10.66 -53.30
CA ILE A 1022 0.44 9.93 -53.04
C ILE A 1022 1.23 9.81 -54.35
N ASN A 1023 2.49 10.21 -54.31
CA ASN A 1023 3.41 10.24 -55.44
C ASN A 1023 4.12 8.88 -55.68
N PRO A 1024 4.81 8.67 -56.81
CA PRO A 1024 5.48 7.40 -57.14
C PRO A 1024 6.62 6.97 -56.20
N ASP A 1025 7.11 7.89 -55.38
CA ASP A 1025 8.09 7.67 -54.31
C ASP A 1025 7.44 7.29 -52.97
N GLY A 1026 6.10 7.26 -52.89
CA GLY A 1026 5.32 7.04 -51.67
C GLY A 1026 5.07 8.28 -50.84
N ASN A 1027 5.50 9.47 -51.27
CA ASN A 1027 5.34 10.71 -50.50
C ASN A 1027 3.95 11.33 -50.71
N VAL A 1028 3.36 11.85 -49.64
CA VAL A 1028 2.15 12.69 -49.64
C VAL A 1028 2.43 13.99 -48.90
N SER A 1029 1.83 15.09 -49.37
CA SER A 1029 1.94 16.41 -48.71
C SER A 1029 0.56 16.86 -48.22
N LEU A 1030 0.48 17.28 -46.96
CA LEU A 1030 -0.76 17.54 -46.22
C LEU A 1030 -0.61 18.82 -45.37
N GLU A 1031 -1.62 19.69 -45.34
CA GLU A 1031 -1.58 20.93 -44.53
C GLU A 1031 -1.95 20.70 -43.07
N PHE A 1032 -1.25 21.38 -42.16
CA PHE A 1032 -1.50 21.43 -40.72
C PHE A 1032 -1.56 22.89 -40.22
N SER A 1033 -2.17 23.09 -39.06
CA SER A 1033 -2.34 24.42 -38.41
C SER A 1033 -2.13 24.40 -36.89
N HIS A 1034 -2.25 23.23 -36.28
CA HIS A 1034 -2.04 22.94 -34.87
C HIS A 1034 -1.41 21.56 -34.74
N ALA A 1035 -0.78 21.28 -33.60
CA ALA A 1035 -0.30 19.96 -33.25
C ALA A 1035 -1.36 19.16 -32.48
N SER A 1036 -1.46 17.86 -32.79
CA SER A 1036 -2.31 16.88 -32.10
C SER A 1036 -2.06 15.46 -32.67
N ASP A 1037 -2.95 14.51 -32.37
CA ASP A 1037 -3.02 13.19 -32.97
C ASP A 1037 -3.83 13.16 -34.28
N TYR A 1038 -3.27 12.48 -35.28
CA TYR A 1038 -3.83 12.38 -36.62
C TYR A 1038 -3.72 10.96 -37.20
N VAL A 1039 -4.56 10.66 -38.19
CA VAL A 1039 -4.44 9.49 -39.06
C VAL A 1039 -4.55 9.88 -40.53
N ILE A 1040 -3.64 9.35 -41.34
CA ILE A 1040 -3.71 9.34 -42.80
C ILE A 1040 -4.38 8.02 -43.19
N VAL A 1041 -5.49 8.08 -43.93
CA VAL A 1041 -6.16 6.90 -44.52
C VAL A 1041 -5.83 6.84 -46.02
N MET A 1042 -5.11 5.78 -46.44
CA MET A 1042 -4.72 5.57 -47.83
C MET A 1042 -5.84 4.86 -48.59
N SER A 1043 -6.46 5.53 -49.58
CA SER A 1043 -7.50 4.92 -50.41
C SER A 1043 -7.59 5.51 -51.82
N ASP A 1044 -8.24 4.81 -52.75
CA ASP A 1044 -8.49 5.27 -54.12
C ASP A 1044 -9.39 6.51 -54.20
N LYS A 1045 -10.00 6.93 -53.08
CA LYS A 1045 -10.94 8.05 -52.98
C LYS A 1045 -10.34 9.23 -52.21
N GLU A 1046 -10.54 10.43 -52.76
CA GLU A 1046 -10.48 11.69 -52.02
C GLU A 1046 -11.72 11.79 -51.10
N MET A 1047 -11.51 11.63 -49.79
CA MET A 1047 -12.55 11.55 -48.76
C MET A 1047 -12.98 12.94 -48.25
N SER A 1048 -13.88 12.95 -47.27
CA SER A 1048 -14.48 14.17 -46.71
C SER A 1048 -15.03 13.93 -45.30
N GLN A 1049 -15.41 14.99 -44.59
CA GLN A 1049 -16.16 14.86 -43.32
C GLN A 1049 -17.46 14.04 -43.47
N SER A 1050 -18.05 14.00 -44.66
CA SER A 1050 -19.29 13.23 -44.93
C SER A 1050 -19.06 11.72 -45.07
N ASP A 1051 -17.79 11.28 -45.12
CA ASP A 1051 -17.39 9.88 -45.11
C ASP A 1051 -17.12 9.34 -43.69
N VAL A 1052 -17.05 10.21 -42.68
CA VAL A 1052 -16.88 9.82 -41.27
C VAL A 1052 -18.20 9.22 -40.74
N PRO A 1053 -18.19 8.00 -40.15
CA PRO A 1053 -19.38 7.39 -39.57
C PRO A 1053 -20.01 8.26 -38.47
N ALA A 1054 -21.35 8.32 -38.43
CA ALA A 1054 -22.09 9.21 -37.53
C ALA A 1054 -21.81 9.02 -36.02
N GLU A 1055 -21.33 7.84 -35.61
CA GLU A 1055 -20.96 7.54 -34.21
C GLU A 1055 -19.65 8.24 -33.78
N ILE A 1056 -18.73 8.44 -34.74
CA ILE A 1056 -17.41 9.06 -34.55
C ILE A 1056 -17.28 10.41 -35.30
N SER A 1057 -18.36 10.96 -35.86
CA SER A 1057 -18.41 12.32 -36.39
C SER A 1057 -18.77 13.33 -35.28
N PRO A 1058 -18.20 14.55 -35.29
CA PRO A 1058 -18.66 15.62 -34.41
C PRO A 1058 -20.12 16.00 -34.69
N THR A 1059 -20.84 16.45 -33.64
CA THR A 1059 -22.30 16.67 -33.71
C THR A 1059 -22.63 18.04 -34.32
N GLN A 1060 -23.28 18.06 -35.49
CA GLN A 1060 -23.74 19.31 -36.12
C GLN A 1060 -24.86 20.01 -35.33
N LYS A 1061 -24.49 20.93 -34.42
CA LYS A 1061 -25.41 21.91 -33.86
C LYS A 1061 -25.86 22.88 -34.95
N LYS A 1062 -27.16 22.86 -35.29
CA LYS A 1062 -27.79 23.93 -36.06
C LYS A 1062 -27.87 25.20 -35.20
N GLU A 1063 -27.63 26.35 -35.82
CA GLU A 1063 -27.63 27.64 -35.15
C GLU A 1063 -28.99 27.98 -34.53
N GLN A 1064 -28.99 28.38 -33.26
CA GLN A 1064 -30.05 29.22 -32.68
C GLN A 1064 -29.44 30.24 -31.72
N VAL A 1065 -29.92 31.49 -31.81
CA VAL A 1065 -29.32 32.66 -31.15
C VAL A 1065 -29.94 32.87 -29.77
N ALA A 1066 -29.10 33.05 -28.74
CA ALA A 1066 -29.51 33.47 -27.41
C ALA A 1066 -28.52 34.52 -26.85
N SER A 1067 -29.05 35.51 -26.12
CA SER A 1067 -28.30 36.67 -25.58
C SER A 1067 -27.98 36.51 -24.07
N PRO A 1068 -26.97 37.21 -23.52
CA PRO A 1068 -26.24 36.72 -22.34
C PRO A 1068 -26.77 37.19 -20.97
N LYS A 1069 -26.36 36.45 -19.92
CA LYS A 1069 -26.25 36.91 -18.52
C LYS A 1069 -24.86 36.57 -17.96
N LYS A 1070 -24.41 37.31 -16.94
CA LYS A 1070 -23.00 37.32 -16.45
C LYS A 1070 -22.81 36.73 -15.06
N SER A 1071 -21.79 35.89 -14.90
CA SER A 1071 -20.85 35.82 -13.76
C SER A 1071 -19.83 34.71 -14.04
N ALA A 1072 -18.53 34.79 -13.73
CA ALA A 1072 -17.73 35.87 -13.12
C ALA A 1072 -16.46 36.16 -13.96
N LYS A 1073 -15.43 36.79 -13.39
CA LYS A 1073 -14.18 37.14 -14.11
C LYS A 1073 -12.96 36.39 -13.57
N THR A 1074 -12.38 35.55 -14.42
CA THR A 1074 -10.94 35.22 -14.50
C THR A 1074 -10.59 35.12 -15.99
N GLY A 1075 -9.41 35.58 -16.40
CA GLY A 1075 -8.94 35.43 -17.79
C GLY A 1075 -8.13 34.14 -17.96
N ASP A 1076 -7.98 33.57 -19.16
CA ASP A 1076 -8.47 34.03 -20.47
C ASP A 1076 -9.23 32.92 -21.22
N GLU A 1077 -10.27 33.28 -21.97
CA GLU A 1077 -11.00 32.37 -22.85
C GLU A 1077 -10.54 32.53 -24.31
N THR A 1078 -10.30 31.43 -25.03
CA THR A 1078 -10.29 31.42 -26.50
C THR A 1078 -11.03 30.18 -27.02
N ASN A 1079 -12.27 30.38 -27.44
CA ASN A 1079 -13.14 29.30 -27.93
C ASN A 1079 -12.88 29.01 -29.42
N ILE A 1080 -11.90 28.14 -29.69
CA ILE A 1080 -11.33 27.86 -31.02
C ILE A 1080 -12.38 27.44 -32.06
N ILE A 1081 -13.41 26.69 -31.64
CA ILE A 1081 -14.48 26.16 -32.52
C ILE A 1081 -15.16 27.27 -33.34
N TYR A 1082 -15.28 28.48 -32.78
CA TYR A 1082 -15.95 29.60 -33.46
C TYR A 1082 -15.15 30.15 -34.66
N TRP A 1083 -13.82 30.04 -34.66
CA TRP A 1083 -12.96 30.54 -35.73
C TRP A 1083 -12.87 29.58 -36.92
N MET A 1084 -12.83 28.27 -36.67
CA MET A 1084 -12.76 27.25 -37.73
C MET A 1084 -13.98 27.31 -38.67
N VAL A 1085 -15.19 27.52 -38.12
CA VAL A 1085 -16.42 27.60 -38.92
C VAL A 1085 -16.47 28.86 -39.79
N LEU A 1086 -15.96 30.00 -39.30
CA LEU A 1086 -15.92 31.25 -40.07
C LEU A 1086 -14.92 31.19 -41.24
N GLY A 1087 -13.81 30.46 -41.10
CA GLY A 1087 -12.81 30.29 -42.16
C GLY A 1087 -13.35 29.60 -43.42
N MET A 1088 -14.20 28.58 -43.26
CA MET A 1088 -14.70 27.77 -44.40
C MET A 1088 -15.63 28.55 -45.35
N ILE A 1089 -16.33 29.58 -44.86
CA ILE A 1089 -17.27 30.36 -45.69
C ILE A 1089 -16.52 31.23 -46.73
N ALA A 1090 -15.27 31.60 -46.47
CA ALA A 1090 -14.49 32.48 -47.36
C ALA A 1090 -13.99 31.77 -48.65
N LEU A 1091 -13.76 30.46 -48.61
CA LEU A 1091 -13.12 29.73 -49.72
C LEU A 1091 -14.05 29.50 -50.93
N GLY A 1092 -15.37 29.61 -50.76
CA GLY A 1092 -16.36 29.41 -51.83
C GLY A 1092 -16.33 30.44 -52.97
N VAL A 1093 -15.54 31.52 -52.86
CA VAL A 1093 -15.57 32.66 -53.81
C VAL A 1093 -14.33 32.71 -54.72
N CYS A 1094 -13.18 32.15 -54.33
CA CYS A 1094 -11.93 32.28 -55.10
C CYS A 1094 -11.77 31.23 -56.23
N GLY A 1095 -12.58 30.18 -56.28
CA GLY A 1095 -12.43 29.02 -57.18
C GLY A 1095 -12.67 29.24 -58.68
N ILE A 1096 -12.77 30.50 -59.16
CA ILE A 1096 -13.18 30.82 -60.54
C ILE A 1096 -12.03 31.27 -61.45
N LEU A 1097 -10.89 31.72 -60.92
CA LEU A 1097 -9.80 32.32 -61.72
C LEU A 1097 -8.42 31.67 -61.51
N SER A 1098 -8.20 30.48 -62.09
CA SER A 1098 -6.86 30.02 -62.55
C SER A 1098 -6.80 28.75 -63.42
N ARG A 1099 -7.92 28.09 -63.77
CA ARG A 1099 -7.90 26.97 -64.75
C ARG A 1099 -7.64 27.44 -66.20
N LYS A 1100 -6.38 27.82 -66.52
CA LYS A 1100 -5.78 27.78 -67.89
C LYS A 1100 -4.31 28.25 -67.92
N LYS A 1101 -3.37 27.31 -68.06
CA LYS A 1101 -2.26 27.28 -69.05
C LYS A 1101 -1.48 25.96 -68.92
N PHE A 1102 -1.05 25.42 -70.08
CA PHE A 1102 -0.03 24.39 -70.38
C PHE A 1102 0.67 23.66 -69.22
N TYR A 1103 0.89 22.33 -69.22
CA TYR A 1103 0.86 21.32 -70.29
C TYR A 1103 1.83 21.55 -71.48
N ARG A 1104 3.14 21.41 -71.24
CA ARG A 1104 4.15 20.84 -72.15
C ARG A 1104 5.52 20.77 -71.45
N GLY A 1105 6.20 19.64 -71.62
CA GLY A 1105 7.43 19.23 -70.93
C GLY A 1105 7.40 17.72 -70.84
#